data_AF-A0A419HVY6-F1
#
_entry.id   AF-A0A419HVY6-F1
#
_cell.length_a   1.000
_cell.length_b   1.000
_cell.length_c   1.000
_cell.angle_alpha   90.00
_cell.angle_beta   90.00
_cell.angle_gamma   90.00
#
_symmetry.space_group_name_H-M   'P 1'
#
loop_
_entity.id
_entity.type
_entity.pdbx_description
1 polymer ?
#
loop_
_entity_poly.entity_id
_entity_poly.type
_entity_poly.pdbx_seq_one_letter_code
_entity_poly.pdbx_strand_id
1 'polypeptide(L)'
;MSSGAYSFLPWLRTGLSTKIKDDPGNASRASVLVQLRLTGEPLEPKQPPPSRLVKQPVQLYGPGDVIGIDPRAISRTEPQPFISNFEPNYLAHIEFYQEDIPWRYSPAPRDIRRLKPWLALIVLAVPEFEDGTLPDRPLPYITVKNPGALQNPHDLGAWAHVHVNGELDSRLAVDDPENMGTALANLGRVLRKAPDSACSRIVCPRHLLPSTTYHAFLVPAFETGRRAGIGLAPKDIPALTPSWGVAQTEATGQLPYYHRWSFTTSTAGDFEYLVRLLKPIEAKDPIGRRDMDAHRSDGFGLPPLTTPTLPDGVLRLGGALQLPEADEHPDAYENWDDYYGEPGPPRYPNQWQKSLAGLINLAEAYKRTPPAAVNAEHLSTVDAPVDPVITPPLYGRWHSLTPELLADGKGGPAPEAELRGWVHRLNLDPRFRVAAHFGTKVIQARQEELMAAAWNQLGDVQRANARIRAAQLAREIGNRLQDKHFPSPAPVPALATDGPPPLASARALILAAPATARVVERKPATRDAEVTEQLAVGYKVARSRVAAAPVSPAMRRITRPGSRLMRTLRFPAGEADRLVSRIDEGQISAAGQPATPAGLLTVGRFAAPPEVAGSERYLQALRQLDEHWSTAAAAAVDERPKLGITEATGDMMAGLDAEKTMVATLLDAMNLPDRLKPSGELTEVMAYPAFDMPMYRDLLTMSVDTFVPNLGLLPPNSITLLENNRKFIESYLIGLNHEMARELLWREYPTDSRGTPFRQFWDPRAVLPVPNETPAQRRERLYDIKPLHQVPKTALLGENDNRQQAPVPGEDQKNDLVLVIRGELLKKYPTAAIYAHKAVWPRNRDGSEDKSGERVLAEFPPNLPPPPELVKLPIYEAKVEPDIYLLGFDLDADSARGQHGDLGWFFVIKERPGDPRFGLDDDQPGVETRVEVWNDLTWGKVDPSGHRFIEFDQGVRVGLDDFNHDEDDQEKTEQRADDVQITAWEPTVSSADVAYILFQAPVLVAVHAQEMLRDVRPQP
;
A
#
# COMPACT_ATOMS: atom_id res chain seq x y z
N MET A 1 -22.95 -2.93 2.16
CA MET A 1 -23.31 -4.30 2.55
C MET A 1 -22.20 -5.31 2.23
N SER A 2 -21.66 -6.02 3.22
CA SER A 2 -20.75 -7.17 2.98
C SER A 2 -21.56 -8.44 2.73
N SER A 3 -21.15 -9.24 1.75
CA SER A 3 -21.75 -10.49 1.29
C SER A 3 -21.71 -11.67 2.30
N GLY A 4 -21.79 -11.39 3.60
CA GLY A 4 -21.86 -12.40 4.66
C GLY A 4 -23.28 -12.49 5.17
N ALA A 5 -24.15 -13.19 4.45
CA ALA A 5 -25.48 -13.47 4.97
C ALA A 5 -25.39 -14.44 6.16
N TYR A 6 -26.13 -14.15 7.24
CA TYR A 6 -26.17 -14.97 8.45
C TYR A 6 -27.52 -15.65 8.58
N SER A 7 -27.54 -16.90 9.05
CA SER A 7 -28.77 -17.64 9.31
C SER A 7 -28.77 -18.19 10.74
N PHE A 8 -29.89 -18.04 11.45
CA PHE A 8 -30.04 -18.51 12.83
C PHE A 8 -31.07 -19.65 12.93
N LEU A 9 -30.72 -20.72 13.65
CA LEU A 9 -31.66 -21.81 13.97
C LEU A 9 -31.96 -21.82 15.47
N PRO A 10 -33.20 -22.13 15.89
CA PRO A 10 -33.56 -22.15 17.30
C PRO A 10 -32.71 -23.13 18.14
N TRP A 11 -32.49 -24.33 17.61
CA TRP A 11 -31.67 -25.35 18.25
C TRP A 11 -31.31 -26.48 17.30
N LEU A 12 -30.29 -27.27 17.66
CA LEU A 12 -29.96 -28.52 16.98
C LEU A 12 -29.71 -29.63 17.99
N ARG A 13 -30.22 -30.84 17.70
CA ARG A 13 -29.90 -32.08 18.42
C ARG A 13 -29.49 -33.16 17.44
N THR A 14 -28.56 -34.01 17.85
CA THR A 14 -28.08 -35.14 17.06
C THR A 14 -28.29 -36.47 17.82
N GLY A 15 -28.25 -37.60 17.09
CA GLY A 15 -28.30 -38.93 17.70
C GLY A 15 -29.65 -39.29 18.37
N LEU A 16 -29.58 -40.06 19.46
CA LEU A 16 -30.77 -40.61 20.14
C LEU A 16 -31.63 -39.56 20.87
N SER A 17 -31.07 -38.40 21.24
CA SER A 17 -31.80 -37.32 21.91
C SER A 17 -32.86 -36.68 21.01
N THR A 18 -32.74 -36.82 19.69
CA THR A 18 -33.78 -36.44 18.71
C THR A 18 -35.09 -37.22 18.86
N LYS A 19 -35.06 -38.35 19.58
CA LYS A 19 -36.23 -39.22 19.81
C LYS A 19 -36.95 -38.95 21.13
N ILE A 20 -36.52 -37.96 21.92
CA ILE A 20 -37.24 -37.51 23.12
C ILE A 20 -38.52 -36.81 22.66
N LYS A 21 -39.68 -37.42 22.94
CA LYS A 21 -41.00 -36.89 22.56
C LYS A 21 -41.84 -36.47 23.76
N ASP A 22 -41.70 -37.20 24.86
CA ASP A 22 -42.55 -37.07 26.04
C ASP A 22 -41.81 -36.35 27.16
N ASP A 23 -42.55 -35.65 28.02
CA ASP A 23 -42.02 -35.03 29.23
C ASP A 23 -41.54 -36.10 30.22
N PRO A 24 -40.31 -35.99 30.78
CA PRO A 24 -39.81 -36.94 31.77
C PRO A 24 -40.60 -36.97 33.10
N GLY A 25 -41.48 -36.00 33.36
CA GLY A 25 -42.25 -35.88 34.58
C GLY A 25 -41.33 -35.79 35.80
N ASN A 26 -41.55 -36.69 36.78
CA ASN A 26 -40.74 -36.77 37.99
C ASN A 26 -39.46 -37.60 37.85
N ALA A 27 -39.17 -38.14 36.67
CA ALA A 27 -37.93 -38.88 36.44
C ALA A 27 -36.73 -37.92 36.43
N SER A 28 -35.58 -38.38 36.94
CA SER A 28 -34.33 -37.61 36.92
C SER A 28 -33.62 -37.62 35.56
N ARG A 29 -34.08 -38.46 34.61
CA ARG A 29 -33.54 -38.58 33.25
C ARG A 29 -34.64 -38.77 32.20
N ALA A 30 -34.39 -38.28 31.00
CA ALA A 30 -35.22 -38.59 29.83
C ALA A 30 -35.02 -40.05 29.40
N SER A 31 -36.10 -40.67 28.90
CA SER A 31 -36.08 -42.04 28.39
C SER A 31 -36.62 -42.11 26.97
N VAL A 32 -36.04 -42.96 26.13
CA VAL A 32 -36.54 -43.26 24.79
C VAL A 32 -36.99 -44.72 24.75
N LEU A 33 -38.15 -44.96 24.15
CA LEU A 33 -38.68 -46.31 24.00
C LEU A 33 -37.99 -47.03 22.84
N VAL A 34 -37.12 -47.99 23.16
CA VAL A 34 -36.49 -48.86 22.15
C VAL A 34 -37.39 -50.07 21.91
N GLN A 35 -37.66 -50.35 20.64
CA GLN A 35 -38.49 -51.49 20.22
C GLN A 35 -37.61 -52.53 19.55
N LEU A 36 -37.55 -53.73 20.14
CA LEU A 36 -36.85 -54.88 19.58
C LEU A 36 -37.89 -55.90 19.07
N ARG A 37 -37.87 -56.21 17.78
CA ARG A 37 -38.71 -57.28 17.21
C ARG A 37 -37.94 -58.60 17.28
N LEU A 38 -38.34 -59.48 18.19
CA LEU A 38 -37.84 -60.86 18.26
C LEU A 38 -38.61 -61.72 17.27
N THR A 39 -37.91 -62.43 16.40
CA THR A 39 -38.48 -63.42 15.49
C THR A 39 -37.88 -64.77 15.81
N GLY A 40 -38.71 -65.76 16.13
CA GLY A 40 -38.29 -67.15 16.34
C GLY A 40 -38.47 -67.99 15.09
N GLU A 41 -37.81 -69.14 15.04
CA GLU A 41 -38.07 -70.15 14.01
C GLU A 41 -39.36 -70.92 14.36
N PRO A 42 -40.24 -71.18 13.38
CA PRO A 42 -41.43 -71.99 13.60
C PRO A 42 -41.02 -73.46 13.80
N LEU A 43 -41.57 -74.13 14.82
CA LEU A 43 -41.31 -75.54 15.09
C LEU A 43 -41.93 -76.49 14.04
N GLU A 44 -42.86 -75.98 13.22
CA GLU A 44 -43.53 -76.73 12.15
C GLU A 44 -43.28 -76.11 10.76
N PRO A 45 -43.04 -76.90 9.69
CA PRO A 45 -42.62 -76.41 8.36
C PRO A 45 -43.61 -75.51 7.60
N LYS A 46 -44.73 -75.09 8.19
CA LYS A 46 -45.78 -74.30 7.53
C LYS A 46 -46.39 -73.18 8.39
N GLN A 47 -45.80 -72.87 9.55
CA GLN A 47 -46.25 -71.74 10.37
C GLN A 47 -45.40 -70.50 10.12
N PRO A 48 -45.99 -69.29 10.15
CA PRO A 48 -45.20 -68.06 10.10
C PRO A 48 -44.31 -67.98 11.35
N PRO A 49 -43.07 -67.43 11.22
CA PRO A 49 -42.17 -67.30 12.34
C PRO A 49 -42.84 -66.48 13.47
N PRO A 50 -42.90 -67.00 14.71
CA PRO A 50 -43.48 -66.25 15.82
C PRO A 50 -42.68 -64.96 16.01
N SER A 51 -43.37 -63.82 16.05
CA SER A 51 -42.74 -62.54 16.31
C SER A 51 -43.31 -61.87 17.56
N ARG A 52 -42.42 -61.28 18.38
CA ARG A 52 -42.78 -60.53 19.58
C ARG A 52 -42.07 -59.19 19.57
N LEU A 53 -42.84 -58.12 19.74
CA LEU A 53 -42.28 -56.78 19.95
C LEU A 53 -42.00 -56.56 21.44
N VAL A 54 -40.73 -56.39 21.79
CA VAL A 54 -40.30 -56.03 23.15
C VAL A 54 -40.06 -54.52 23.18
N LYS A 55 -40.70 -53.83 24.12
CA LYS A 55 -40.56 -52.39 24.33
C LYS A 55 -39.76 -52.17 25.62
N GLN A 56 -38.59 -51.56 25.52
CA GLN A 56 -37.74 -51.25 26.68
C GLN A 56 -37.48 -49.74 26.74
N PRO A 57 -37.84 -49.04 27.84
CA PRO A 57 -37.42 -47.67 28.04
C PRO A 57 -35.92 -47.64 28.35
N VAL A 58 -35.16 -46.92 27.54
CA VAL A 58 -33.71 -46.71 27.72
C VAL A 58 -33.49 -45.28 28.19
N GLN A 59 -32.85 -45.13 29.34
CA GLN A 59 -32.46 -43.81 29.86
C GLN A 59 -31.30 -43.24 29.05
N LEU A 60 -31.40 -41.96 28.71
CA LEU A 60 -30.32 -41.21 28.09
C LEU A 60 -29.47 -40.51 29.15
N TYR A 61 -28.20 -40.23 28.82
CA TYR A 61 -27.37 -39.35 29.65
C TYR A 61 -28.00 -37.96 29.74
N GLY A 62 -28.06 -37.42 30.96
CA GLY A 62 -28.62 -36.10 31.25
C GLY A 62 -27.62 -35.16 31.92
N PRO A 63 -28.08 -33.98 32.38
CA PRO A 63 -27.20 -32.97 32.98
C PRO A 63 -26.48 -33.46 34.23
N GLY A 64 -27.13 -34.32 35.03
CA GLY A 64 -26.55 -34.93 36.24
C GLY A 64 -25.45 -35.97 35.98
N ASP A 65 -25.17 -36.32 34.72
CA ASP A 65 -24.10 -37.24 34.33
C ASP A 65 -22.84 -36.51 33.85
N VAL A 66 -22.86 -35.18 33.81
CA VAL A 66 -21.77 -34.34 33.32
C VAL A 66 -21.13 -33.60 34.48
N ILE A 67 -19.83 -33.78 34.67
CA ILE A 67 -19.01 -33.13 35.71
C ILE A 67 -17.85 -32.31 35.11
N GLY A 68 -17.95 -31.95 33.84
CA GLY A 68 -16.93 -31.19 33.12
C GLY A 68 -17.19 -31.18 31.62
N ILE A 69 -16.63 -30.19 30.94
CA ILE A 69 -16.57 -30.13 29.47
C ILE A 69 -15.11 -29.99 29.05
N ASP A 70 -14.76 -30.50 27.87
CA ASP A 70 -13.45 -30.24 27.29
C ASP A 70 -13.37 -28.75 26.92
N PRO A 71 -12.40 -27.97 27.43
CA PRO A 71 -12.23 -26.56 27.06
C PRO A 71 -12.10 -26.33 25.55
N ARG A 72 -11.63 -27.33 24.78
CA ARG A 72 -11.52 -27.26 23.31
C ARG A 72 -12.87 -27.27 22.60
N ALA A 73 -13.95 -27.64 23.29
CA ALA A 73 -15.30 -27.52 22.73
C ALA A 73 -15.75 -26.06 22.61
N ILE A 74 -15.17 -25.16 23.43
CA ILE A 74 -15.40 -23.72 23.39
C ILE A 74 -14.53 -23.15 22.27
N SER A 75 -15.17 -22.61 21.23
CA SER A 75 -14.46 -21.94 20.14
C SER A 75 -14.11 -20.51 20.50
N ARG A 76 -15.02 -19.80 21.20
CA ARG A 76 -14.84 -18.39 21.56
C ARG A 76 -15.65 -17.99 22.79
N THR A 77 -15.18 -16.94 23.47
CA THR A 77 -15.93 -16.19 24.47
C THR A 77 -15.97 -14.72 24.07
N GLU A 78 -17.14 -14.12 24.15
CA GLU A 78 -17.35 -12.68 24.01
C GLU A 78 -17.94 -12.16 25.33
N PRO A 79 -17.34 -11.18 26.01
CA PRO A 79 -16.11 -10.48 25.63
C PRO A 79 -14.87 -11.38 25.71
N GLN A 80 -13.81 -11.01 25.01
CA GLN A 80 -12.53 -11.70 25.13
C GLN A 80 -11.99 -11.66 26.58
N PRO A 81 -11.30 -12.71 27.05
CA PRO A 81 -10.74 -12.72 28.39
C PRO A 81 -9.81 -11.52 28.64
N PHE A 82 -10.02 -10.84 29.77
CA PHE A 82 -9.25 -9.70 30.27
C PHE A 82 -9.35 -8.41 29.46
N ILE A 83 -10.29 -8.32 28.50
CA ILE A 83 -10.55 -7.04 27.82
C ILE A 83 -11.05 -6.00 28.83
N SER A 84 -10.59 -4.75 28.68
CA SER A 84 -10.87 -3.68 29.65
C SER A 84 -11.87 -2.63 29.15
N ASN A 85 -12.34 -2.76 27.92
CA ASN A 85 -13.12 -1.74 27.22
C ASN A 85 -14.34 -2.31 26.47
N PHE A 86 -14.90 -3.44 26.94
CA PHE A 86 -16.11 -4.00 26.33
C PHE A 86 -17.29 -3.03 26.42
N GLU A 87 -18.11 -2.95 25.39
CA GLU A 87 -19.24 -2.03 25.33
C GLU A 87 -20.39 -2.53 26.24
N PRO A 88 -20.92 -1.69 27.14
CA PRO A 88 -21.87 -2.14 28.16
C PRO A 88 -23.27 -2.49 27.61
N ASN A 89 -23.61 -2.01 26.42
CA ASN A 89 -24.89 -2.24 25.75
C ASN A 89 -24.95 -3.61 25.03
N TYR A 90 -23.80 -4.26 24.81
CA TYR A 90 -23.73 -5.61 24.26
C TYR A 90 -23.85 -6.70 25.34
N LEU A 91 -24.35 -7.85 24.91
CA LEU A 91 -24.53 -9.06 25.69
C LEU A 91 -23.28 -9.94 25.61
N ALA A 92 -22.90 -10.53 26.74
CA ALA A 92 -21.85 -11.55 26.74
C ALA A 92 -22.39 -12.88 26.17
N HIS A 93 -21.57 -13.59 25.40
CA HIS A 93 -21.91 -14.90 24.86
C HIS A 93 -20.70 -15.84 24.82
N ILE A 94 -21.00 -17.14 24.76
CA ILE A 94 -20.01 -18.20 24.58
C ILE A 94 -20.38 -19.04 23.37
N GLU A 95 -19.37 -19.40 22.60
CA GLU A 95 -19.51 -20.13 21.34
C GLU A 95 -18.89 -21.52 21.45
N PHE A 96 -19.56 -22.49 20.85
CA PHE A 96 -19.08 -23.86 20.74
C PHE A 96 -18.94 -24.25 19.28
N TYR A 97 -17.84 -24.94 18.98
CA TYR A 97 -17.60 -25.46 17.63
C TYR A 97 -18.68 -26.44 17.19
N GLN A 98 -19.18 -27.27 18.11
CA GLN A 98 -20.25 -28.22 17.84
C GLN A 98 -21.63 -27.57 18.05
N GLU A 99 -22.53 -27.75 17.10
CA GLU A 99 -23.80 -27.05 16.99
C GLU A 99 -24.88 -27.58 17.95
N ASP A 100 -24.70 -28.78 18.52
CA ASP A 100 -25.66 -29.42 19.41
C ASP A 100 -25.28 -29.36 20.89
N ILE A 101 -24.10 -28.83 21.25
CA ILE A 101 -23.57 -28.83 22.63
C ILE A 101 -24.58 -28.29 23.65
N PRO A 102 -25.24 -27.13 23.45
CA PRO A 102 -26.19 -26.57 24.43
C PRO A 102 -27.39 -27.47 24.72
N TRP A 103 -27.77 -28.37 23.81
CA TRP A 103 -28.97 -29.21 23.93
C TRP A 103 -28.69 -30.72 24.00
N ARG A 104 -27.43 -31.14 23.85
CA ARG A 104 -27.01 -32.54 23.78
C ARG A 104 -27.51 -33.39 24.95
N TYR A 105 -27.42 -32.85 26.16
CA TYR A 105 -27.85 -33.50 27.41
C TYR A 105 -29.14 -32.90 27.98
N SER A 106 -29.87 -32.11 27.19
CA SER A 106 -31.13 -31.52 27.66
C SER A 106 -32.23 -32.60 27.71
N PRO A 107 -32.93 -32.76 28.86
CA PRO A 107 -33.98 -33.77 29.01
C PRO A 107 -35.34 -33.30 28.47
N ALA A 108 -35.45 -32.05 28.02
CA ALA A 108 -36.71 -31.46 27.53
C ALA A 108 -37.22 -32.13 26.24
N PRO A 109 -38.54 -32.32 26.10
CA PRO A 109 -39.13 -32.74 24.83
C PRO A 109 -38.89 -31.70 23.74
N ARG A 110 -39.02 -32.12 22.48
CA ARG A 110 -38.88 -31.21 21.34
C ARG A 110 -39.94 -30.09 21.39
N ASP A 111 -39.48 -28.88 21.11
CA ASP A 111 -40.30 -27.68 20.92
C ASP A 111 -39.76 -27.00 19.66
N ILE A 112 -40.64 -26.54 18.78
CA ILE A 112 -40.26 -25.98 17.50
C ILE A 112 -39.54 -24.62 17.66
N ARG A 113 -39.93 -23.82 18.65
CA ARG A 113 -39.48 -22.42 18.80
C ARG A 113 -38.38 -22.23 19.83
N ARG A 114 -38.44 -22.95 20.97
CA ARG A 114 -37.46 -22.80 22.07
C ARG A 114 -37.18 -24.13 22.74
N LEU A 115 -35.93 -24.56 22.77
CA LEU A 115 -35.54 -25.75 23.51
C LEU A 115 -34.63 -25.36 24.67
N LYS A 116 -35.00 -25.76 25.90
CA LYS A 116 -34.20 -25.44 27.08
C LYS A 116 -32.81 -26.07 26.99
N PRO A 117 -31.72 -25.28 26.99
CA PRO A 117 -30.36 -25.82 27.01
C PRO A 117 -30.06 -26.42 28.38
N TRP A 118 -29.13 -27.39 28.43
CA TRP A 118 -28.64 -27.92 29.72
C TRP A 118 -27.53 -27.08 30.34
N LEU A 119 -27.04 -26.09 29.58
CA LEU A 119 -26.05 -25.11 29.95
C LEU A 119 -26.66 -23.71 29.96
N ALA A 120 -26.16 -22.85 30.84
CA ALA A 120 -26.48 -21.43 30.83
C ALA A 120 -25.22 -20.60 31.04
N LEU A 121 -25.19 -19.42 30.44
CA LEU A 121 -24.16 -18.42 30.69
C LEU A 121 -24.68 -17.39 31.68
N ILE A 122 -24.02 -17.27 32.82
CA ILE A 122 -24.33 -16.24 33.83
C ILE A 122 -23.16 -15.25 33.90
N VAL A 123 -23.47 -13.97 34.03
CA VAL A 123 -22.48 -12.91 34.15
C VAL A 123 -22.72 -12.19 35.47
N LEU A 124 -21.72 -12.11 36.33
CA LEU A 124 -21.82 -11.54 37.67
C LEU A 124 -20.73 -10.51 37.91
N ALA A 125 -21.08 -9.38 38.52
CA ALA A 125 -20.11 -8.39 38.95
C ALA A 125 -19.33 -8.94 40.16
N VAL A 126 -18.08 -8.49 40.34
CA VAL A 126 -17.21 -8.90 41.46
C VAL A 126 -17.90 -8.92 42.83
N PRO A 127 -18.73 -7.92 43.24
CA PRO A 127 -19.37 -7.95 44.55
C PRO A 127 -20.54 -8.95 44.68
N GLU A 128 -21.03 -9.56 43.60
CA GLU A 128 -22.25 -10.38 43.59
C GLU A 128 -22.04 -11.85 43.91
N PHE A 129 -20.78 -12.32 43.92
CA PHE A 129 -20.44 -13.71 44.19
C PHE A 129 -19.25 -13.85 45.13
N GLU A 130 -19.10 -15.04 45.70
CA GLU A 130 -17.91 -15.48 46.44
C GLU A 130 -17.40 -16.80 45.88
N ASP A 131 -16.09 -16.89 45.66
CA ASP A 131 -15.44 -18.10 45.18
C ASP A 131 -15.42 -19.19 46.27
N GLY A 132 -15.78 -20.41 45.90
CA GLY A 132 -15.73 -21.58 46.76
C GLY A 132 -14.94 -22.71 46.10
N THR A 133 -13.93 -23.22 46.80
CA THR A 133 -13.19 -24.44 46.42
C THR A 133 -13.05 -25.33 47.64
N LEU A 134 -13.45 -26.61 47.53
CA LEU A 134 -13.39 -27.57 48.63
C LEU A 134 -12.68 -28.86 48.15
N PRO A 135 -11.83 -29.50 48.97
CA PRO A 135 -11.08 -30.70 48.61
C PRO A 135 -11.91 -31.90 48.14
N ASP A 136 -13.22 -31.93 48.45
CA ASP A 136 -14.11 -33.08 48.25
C ASP A 136 -15.23 -32.84 47.23
N ARG A 137 -15.15 -31.76 46.43
CA ARG A 137 -16.15 -31.45 45.39
C ARG A 137 -15.57 -31.61 43.98
N PRO A 138 -16.35 -32.13 43.01
CA PRO A 138 -15.83 -32.45 41.68
C PRO A 138 -15.55 -31.20 40.83
N LEU A 139 -16.27 -30.10 41.05
CA LEU A 139 -16.07 -28.82 40.34
C LEU A 139 -15.89 -27.64 41.30
N PRO A 140 -15.15 -26.60 40.88
CA PRO A 140 -15.19 -25.31 41.55
C PRO A 140 -16.60 -24.71 41.44
N TYR A 141 -16.98 -23.91 42.43
CA TYR A 141 -18.30 -23.29 42.49
C TYR A 141 -18.22 -21.85 42.97
N ILE A 142 -19.26 -21.09 42.67
CA ILE A 142 -19.48 -19.76 43.23
C ILE A 142 -20.70 -19.78 44.13
N THR A 143 -20.70 -18.93 45.16
CA THR A 143 -21.88 -18.64 45.97
C THR A 143 -22.44 -17.30 45.52
N VAL A 144 -23.63 -17.31 44.90
CA VAL A 144 -24.32 -16.10 44.47
C VAL A 144 -24.99 -15.46 45.68
N LYS A 145 -24.64 -14.20 45.98
CA LYS A 145 -25.11 -13.51 47.19
C LYS A 145 -26.56 -13.04 47.08
N ASN A 146 -26.97 -12.64 45.88
CA ASN A 146 -28.32 -12.17 45.59
C ASN A 146 -28.92 -13.00 44.43
N PRO A 147 -30.01 -13.76 44.65
CA PRO A 147 -30.69 -14.49 43.58
C PRO A 147 -31.14 -13.60 42.41
N GLY A 148 -31.44 -12.32 42.65
CA GLY A 148 -31.80 -11.36 41.59
C GLY A 148 -30.66 -10.95 40.67
N ALA A 149 -29.42 -11.41 40.92
CA ALA A 149 -28.30 -11.24 39.99
C ALA A 149 -28.25 -12.33 38.90
N LEU A 150 -29.22 -13.25 38.85
CA LEU A 150 -29.35 -14.32 37.87
C LEU A 150 -30.57 -14.07 36.97
N GLN A 151 -30.47 -14.44 35.70
CA GLN A 151 -31.58 -14.35 34.73
C GLN A 151 -32.73 -15.29 35.09
N ASN A 152 -33.95 -15.03 34.60
CA ASN A 152 -35.08 -15.93 34.79
C ASN A 152 -34.81 -17.33 34.17
N PRO A 153 -34.84 -18.42 34.95
CA PRO A 153 -34.53 -19.76 34.45
C PRO A 153 -35.58 -20.31 33.47
N HIS A 154 -36.79 -19.75 33.43
CA HIS A 154 -37.83 -20.17 32.50
C HIS A 154 -37.52 -19.73 31.05
N ASP A 155 -36.74 -18.66 30.89
CA ASP A 155 -36.42 -18.04 29.60
C ASP A 155 -35.15 -18.60 28.95
N LEU A 156 -34.43 -19.54 29.60
CA LEU A 156 -33.17 -20.10 29.09
C LEU A 156 -33.27 -20.69 27.67
N GLY A 157 -34.46 -21.11 27.24
CA GLY A 157 -34.70 -21.59 25.87
C GLY A 157 -34.65 -20.50 24.79
N ALA A 158 -34.65 -19.22 25.16
CA ALA A 158 -34.47 -18.08 24.25
C ALA A 158 -33.00 -17.71 24.02
N TRP A 159 -32.14 -18.06 24.98
CA TRP A 159 -30.76 -17.56 25.08
C TRP A 159 -29.70 -18.52 24.52
N ALA A 160 -30.13 -19.49 23.71
CA ALA A 160 -29.24 -20.37 22.97
C ALA A 160 -29.76 -20.56 21.55
N HIS A 161 -28.86 -20.55 20.56
CA HIS A 161 -29.20 -20.72 19.14
C HIS A 161 -28.01 -21.32 18.36
N VAL A 162 -28.27 -21.77 17.14
CA VAL A 162 -27.21 -22.14 16.18
C VAL A 162 -27.05 -21.00 15.19
N HIS A 163 -25.80 -20.62 14.92
CA HIS A 163 -25.44 -19.58 13.99
C HIS A 163 -24.70 -20.22 12.81
N VAL A 164 -25.18 -19.94 11.59
CA VAL A 164 -24.58 -20.36 10.33
C VAL A 164 -24.11 -19.16 9.52
N ASN A 165 -22.84 -19.19 9.11
CA ASN A 165 -22.21 -18.23 8.22
C ASN A 165 -22.57 -18.61 6.76
N GLY A 166 -23.67 -18.07 6.26
CA GLY A 166 -24.19 -18.24 4.91
C GLY A 166 -25.72 -18.33 4.85
N GLU A 167 -26.27 -18.14 3.66
CA GLU A 167 -27.70 -18.35 3.37
C GLU A 167 -28.06 -19.83 3.35
N LEU A 168 -29.05 -20.21 4.16
CA LEU A 168 -29.63 -21.56 4.17
C LEU A 168 -30.89 -21.68 3.30
N ASP A 169 -31.59 -20.57 3.02
CA ASP A 169 -32.66 -20.30 2.02
C ASP A 169 -33.36 -18.98 2.44
N SER A 170 -34.30 -18.43 1.65
CA SER A 170 -34.98 -17.15 1.95
C SER A 170 -35.99 -17.17 3.12
N ARG A 171 -36.09 -18.28 3.87
CA ARG A 171 -36.68 -18.31 5.22
C ARG A 171 -36.40 -19.64 5.92
N LEU A 172 -35.85 -19.57 7.14
CA LEU A 172 -36.01 -20.65 8.10
C LEU A 172 -37.42 -20.56 8.69
N ALA A 173 -38.40 -21.18 8.02
CA ALA A 173 -39.77 -21.19 8.52
C ALA A 173 -39.85 -22.09 9.76
N VAL A 174 -39.57 -21.50 10.93
CA VAL A 174 -39.64 -22.19 12.22
C VAL A 174 -41.02 -22.84 12.39
N ASP A 175 -42.09 -22.19 11.93
CA ASP A 175 -43.46 -22.68 12.06
C ASP A 175 -43.97 -23.61 10.94
N ASP A 176 -43.15 -23.96 9.93
CA ASP A 176 -43.55 -24.85 8.82
C ASP A 176 -42.66 -26.12 8.71
N PRO A 177 -43.20 -27.31 9.02
CA PRO A 177 -42.47 -28.57 8.98
C PRO A 177 -41.89 -28.96 7.61
N GLU A 178 -42.53 -28.57 6.48
CA GLU A 178 -42.01 -28.91 5.14
C GLU A 178 -40.76 -28.08 4.81
N ASN A 179 -40.81 -26.78 5.09
CA ASN A 179 -39.70 -25.86 4.89
C ASN A 179 -38.52 -26.12 5.85
N MET A 180 -38.80 -26.58 7.08
CA MET A 180 -37.77 -27.04 8.02
C MET A 180 -36.93 -28.21 7.47
N GLY A 181 -37.56 -29.13 6.71
CA GLY A 181 -36.87 -30.25 6.07
C GLY A 181 -35.85 -29.79 5.03
N THR A 182 -36.22 -28.81 4.20
CA THR A 182 -35.35 -28.20 3.19
C THR A 182 -34.17 -27.48 3.83
N ALA A 183 -34.42 -26.66 4.85
CA ALA A 183 -33.36 -25.92 5.53
C ALA A 183 -32.37 -26.83 6.26
N LEU A 184 -32.84 -27.93 6.86
CA LEU A 184 -31.96 -28.96 7.44
C LEU A 184 -31.12 -29.69 6.37
N ALA A 185 -31.67 -29.92 5.17
CA ALA A 185 -30.93 -30.49 4.05
C ALA A 185 -29.83 -29.53 3.55
N ASN A 186 -30.15 -28.23 3.47
CA ASN A 186 -29.20 -27.17 3.12
C ASN A 186 -28.11 -26.99 4.17
N LEU A 187 -28.46 -27.01 5.46
CA LEU A 187 -27.50 -27.02 6.55
C LEU A 187 -26.54 -28.20 6.41
N GLY A 188 -27.07 -29.41 6.19
CA GLY A 188 -26.26 -30.59 5.95
C GLY A 188 -25.32 -30.46 4.74
N ARG A 189 -25.71 -29.73 3.69
CA ARG A 189 -24.86 -29.44 2.53
C ARG A 189 -23.76 -28.42 2.88
N VAL A 190 -24.07 -27.37 3.63
CA VAL A 190 -23.10 -26.38 4.11
C VAL A 190 -22.05 -27.06 4.98
N LEU A 191 -22.47 -27.79 6.02
CA LEU A 191 -21.57 -28.48 6.95
C LEU A 191 -20.67 -29.53 6.27
N ARG A 192 -21.15 -30.18 5.20
CA ARG A 192 -20.30 -31.11 4.40
C ARG A 192 -19.25 -30.39 3.56
N LYS A 193 -19.54 -29.17 3.09
CA LYS A 193 -18.63 -28.38 2.23
C LYS A 193 -17.63 -27.58 3.05
N ALA A 194 -18.10 -26.98 4.14
CA ALA A 194 -17.36 -26.13 5.05
C ALA A 194 -17.87 -26.41 6.48
N PRO A 195 -17.26 -27.37 7.20
CA PRO A 195 -17.70 -27.73 8.55
C PRO A 195 -17.56 -26.57 9.54
N ASP A 196 -16.64 -25.63 9.29
CA ASP A 196 -16.39 -24.46 10.15
C ASP A 196 -17.39 -23.32 9.93
N SER A 197 -18.41 -23.51 9.09
CA SER A 197 -19.41 -22.48 8.76
C SER A 197 -20.61 -22.43 9.72
N ALA A 198 -20.67 -23.27 10.76
CA ALA A 198 -21.69 -23.19 11.79
C ALA A 198 -21.12 -23.36 13.20
N CYS A 199 -21.81 -22.80 14.19
CA CYS A 199 -21.50 -22.94 15.60
C CYS A 199 -22.79 -22.87 16.43
N SER A 200 -22.72 -23.27 17.70
CA SER A 200 -23.80 -22.97 18.66
C SER A 200 -23.36 -21.92 19.68
N ARG A 201 -24.31 -21.11 20.14
CA ARG A 201 -24.05 -19.99 21.04
C ARG A 201 -24.99 -20.02 22.24
N ILE A 202 -24.47 -19.60 23.39
CA ILE A 202 -25.27 -19.30 24.59
C ILE A 202 -24.99 -17.85 24.97
N VAL A 203 -26.03 -17.04 25.07
CA VAL A 203 -25.99 -15.61 25.35
C VAL A 203 -26.47 -15.36 26.79
N CYS A 204 -25.89 -14.40 27.49
CA CYS A 204 -26.39 -13.94 28.79
C CYS A 204 -27.24 -12.68 28.59
N PRO A 205 -28.52 -12.66 29.01
CA PRO A 205 -29.44 -11.54 28.75
C PRO A 205 -29.25 -10.33 29.66
N ARG A 206 -28.04 -10.12 30.17
CA ARG A 206 -27.75 -9.12 31.20
C ARG A 206 -27.29 -7.81 30.58
N HIS A 207 -27.91 -6.70 30.96
CA HIS A 207 -27.42 -5.35 30.67
C HIS A 207 -26.25 -5.00 31.60
N LEU A 208 -25.06 -4.80 31.03
CA LEU A 208 -23.84 -4.52 31.78
C LEU A 208 -23.76 -3.06 32.23
N LEU A 209 -23.18 -2.81 33.40
CA LEU A 209 -22.89 -1.46 33.88
C LEU A 209 -21.60 -0.94 33.23
N PRO A 210 -21.50 0.35 32.89
CA PRO A 210 -20.24 0.97 32.47
C PRO A 210 -19.15 0.84 33.54
N SER A 211 -17.88 0.82 33.11
CA SER A 211 -16.70 0.82 34.01
C SER A 211 -16.73 -0.24 35.13
N THR A 212 -17.32 -1.40 34.87
CA THR A 212 -17.56 -2.45 35.86
C THR A 212 -16.86 -3.73 35.43
N THR A 213 -16.22 -4.40 36.39
CA THR A 213 -15.57 -5.70 36.14
C THR A 213 -16.55 -6.83 36.42
N TYR A 214 -16.69 -7.71 35.43
CA TYR A 214 -17.57 -8.86 35.44
C TYR A 214 -16.78 -10.16 35.30
N HIS A 215 -17.37 -11.24 35.83
CA HIS A 215 -16.99 -12.61 35.52
C HIS A 215 -18.16 -13.33 34.86
N ALA A 216 -17.87 -14.02 33.78
CA ALA A 216 -18.83 -14.88 33.11
C ALA A 216 -18.56 -16.35 33.49
N PHE A 217 -19.62 -17.10 33.76
CA PHE A 217 -19.57 -18.49 34.19
C PHE A 217 -20.50 -19.33 33.34
N LEU A 218 -19.96 -20.40 32.76
CA LEU A 218 -20.76 -21.44 32.12
C LEU A 218 -21.18 -22.46 33.17
N VAL A 219 -22.49 -22.55 33.47
CA VAL A 219 -23.05 -23.35 34.56
C VAL A 219 -24.08 -24.36 34.06
N PRO A 220 -24.35 -25.45 34.79
CA PRO A 220 -25.48 -26.34 34.47
C PRO A 220 -26.81 -25.63 34.73
N ALA A 221 -27.70 -25.64 33.75
CA ALA A 221 -29.03 -25.00 33.82
C ALA A 221 -30.05 -25.78 34.67
N PHE A 222 -29.87 -27.09 34.84
CA PHE A 222 -30.77 -27.97 35.59
C PHE A 222 -30.19 -28.41 36.93
N GLU A 223 -31.06 -28.53 37.94
CA GLU A 223 -30.70 -28.86 39.33
C GLU A 223 -29.97 -30.20 39.46
N THR A 224 -30.32 -31.18 38.60
CA THR A 224 -29.60 -32.46 38.54
C THR A 224 -28.12 -32.28 38.21
N GLY A 225 -27.78 -31.37 37.30
CA GLY A 225 -26.41 -31.00 36.97
C GLY A 225 -25.74 -30.18 38.08
N ARG A 226 -26.46 -29.24 38.70
CA ARG A 226 -25.95 -28.46 39.83
C ARG A 226 -25.50 -29.36 40.98
N ARG A 227 -26.37 -30.30 41.41
CA ARG A 227 -26.06 -31.26 42.49
C ARG A 227 -24.87 -32.14 42.14
N ALA A 228 -24.83 -32.70 40.93
CA ALA A 228 -23.71 -33.52 40.49
C ALA A 228 -22.38 -32.73 40.53
N GLY A 229 -22.37 -31.48 40.04
CA GLY A 229 -21.17 -30.64 40.02
C GLY A 229 -20.65 -30.21 41.40
N ILE A 230 -21.51 -30.13 42.41
CA ILE A 230 -21.11 -29.85 43.81
C ILE A 230 -20.91 -31.11 44.65
N GLY A 231 -21.02 -32.31 44.06
CA GLY A 231 -20.79 -33.60 44.72
C GLY A 231 -22.00 -34.18 45.47
N LEU A 232 -23.21 -33.67 45.22
CA LEU A 232 -24.47 -34.18 45.77
C LEU A 232 -25.14 -35.16 44.78
N ALA A 233 -25.90 -36.11 45.30
CA ALA A 233 -26.57 -37.12 44.47
C ALA A 233 -27.77 -36.51 43.71
N PRO A 234 -27.86 -36.63 42.36
CA PRO A 234 -28.96 -36.07 41.56
C PRO A 234 -30.23 -36.94 41.58
N LYS A 235 -30.51 -37.63 42.69
CA LYS A 235 -31.68 -38.52 42.84
C LYS A 235 -32.90 -37.74 43.33
N ASP A 236 -34.08 -38.25 42.98
CA ASP A 236 -35.39 -37.78 43.44
C ASP A 236 -35.72 -36.32 43.07
N ILE A 237 -35.13 -35.83 41.97
CA ILE A 237 -35.37 -34.50 41.41
C ILE A 237 -35.89 -34.65 39.98
N PRO A 238 -37.02 -34.01 39.62
CA PRO A 238 -37.49 -33.95 38.25
C PRO A 238 -36.41 -33.39 37.30
N ALA A 239 -36.20 -34.03 36.16
CA ALA A 239 -35.11 -33.68 35.23
C ALA A 239 -35.16 -32.22 34.72
N LEU A 240 -36.35 -31.61 34.71
CA LEU A 240 -36.59 -30.25 34.22
C LEU A 240 -36.53 -29.18 35.32
N THR A 241 -36.24 -29.54 36.57
CA THR A 241 -36.08 -28.56 37.66
C THR A 241 -34.86 -27.67 37.38
N PRO A 242 -35.01 -26.33 37.35
CA PRO A 242 -33.90 -25.42 37.08
C PRO A 242 -32.93 -25.32 38.25
N SER A 243 -31.67 -24.99 37.97
CA SER A 243 -30.61 -24.85 38.98
C SER A 243 -30.79 -23.68 39.93
N TRP A 244 -31.62 -22.68 39.59
CA TRP A 244 -31.96 -21.52 40.42
C TRP A 244 -33.41 -21.10 40.15
N GLY A 245 -33.92 -20.10 40.89
CA GLY A 245 -35.32 -19.63 40.79
C GLY A 245 -36.34 -20.57 41.44
N VAL A 246 -35.90 -21.68 42.02
CA VAL A 246 -36.70 -22.62 42.82
C VAL A 246 -36.14 -22.73 44.24
N ALA A 247 -36.98 -23.13 45.20
CA ALA A 247 -36.53 -23.32 46.57
C ALA A 247 -35.47 -24.44 46.65
N GLN A 248 -34.25 -24.09 47.07
CA GLN A 248 -33.14 -25.02 47.24
C GLN A 248 -33.04 -25.46 48.70
N THR A 249 -33.03 -26.77 48.93
CA THR A 249 -32.92 -27.36 50.28
C THR A 249 -31.48 -27.62 50.72
N GLU A 250 -30.55 -27.78 49.77
CA GLU A 250 -29.13 -28.06 50.01
C GLU A 250 -28.23 -27.12 49.20
N ALA A 251 -27.14 -26.65 49.83
CA ALA A 251 -26.13 -25.81 49.20
C ALA A 251 -26.73 -24.59 48.46
N THR A 252 -27.60 -23.85 49.14
CA THR A 252 -28.36 -22.73 48.58
C THR A 252 -27.45 -21.65 48.00
N GLY A 253 -27.73 -21.20 46.78
CA GLY A 253 -26.96 -20.19 46.06
C GLY A 253 -25.61 -20.68 45.51
N GLN A 254 -25.24 -21.95 45.71
CA GLN A 254 -23.98 -22.50 45.21
C GLN A 254 -24.16 -23.08 43.80
N LEU A 255 -23.44 -22.51 42.83
CA LEU A 255 -23.45 -22.92 41.42
C LEU A 255 -22.06 -23.42 41.00
N PRO A 256 -21.91 -24.68 40.56
CA PRO A 256 -20.67 -25.14 39.95
C PRO A 256 -20.54 -24.56 38.54
N TYR A 257 -19.32 -24.37 38.08
CA TYR A 257 -19.06 -23.87 36.73
C TYR A 257 -18.10 -24.78 35.97
N TYR A 258 -18.32 -24.90 34.66
CA TYR A 258 -17.45 -25.63 33.74
C TYR A 258 -16.38 -24.75 33.12
N HIS A 259 -16.65 -23.45 32.99
CA HIS A 259 -15.73 -22.46 32.42
C HIS A 259 -15.96 -21.09 33.05
N ARG A 260 -14.90 -20.28 33.19
CA ARG A 260 -14.92 -18.92 33.75
C ARG A 260 -13.94 -18.03 33.00
N TRP A 261 -14.35 -16.79 32.72
CA TRP A 261 -13.44 -15.70 32.32
C TRP A 261 -13.88 -14.37 32.94
N SER A 262 -13.07 -13.33 32.79
CA SER A 262 -13.35 -11.98 33.30
C SER A 262 -13.15 -10.93 32.24
N PHE A 263 -13.86 -9.81 32.35
CA PHE A 263 -13.72 -8.64 31.50
C PHE A 263 -14.17 -7.38 32.24
N THR A 264 -13.81 -6.21 31.72
CA THR A 264 -14.24 -4.90 32.22
C THR A 264 -14.90 -4.11 31.11
N THR A 265 -15.99 -3.45 31.43
CA THR A 265 -16.73 -2.60 30.48
C THR A 265 -16.13 -1.19 30.38
N SER A 266 -16.33 -0.54 29.23
CA SER A 266 -15.90 0.84 28.93
C SER A 266 -16.81 1.92 29.55
N THR A 267 -16.44 3.19 29.37
CA THR A 267 -17.10 4.39 29.93
C THR A 267 -18.34 4.87 29.15
N ALA A 268 -19.11 3.95 28.53
CA ALA A 268 -20.24 4.20 27.61
C ALA A 268 -19.86 4.65 26.18
N GLY A 269 -20.81 4.49 25.24
CA GLY A 269 -20.73 4.83 23.81
C GLY A 269 -20.06 3.74 22.96
N ASP A 270 -20.82 3.02 22.16
CA ASP A 270 -20.31 2.05 21.18
C ASP A 270 -19.80 2.73 19.89
N PHE A 271 -19.46 1.93 18.89
CA PHE A 271 -18.96 2.44 17.62
C PHE A 271 -20.02 3.30 16.93
N GLU A 272 -21.27 2.83 16.85
CA GLU A 272 -22.37 3.56 16.22
C GLU A 272 -22.59 4.92 16.87
N TYR A 273 -22.69 4.95 18.20
CA TYR A 273 -22.83 6.18 18.97
C TYR A 273 -21.70 7.17 18.66
N LEU A 274 -20.45 6.71 18.65
CA LEU A 274 -19.29 7.58 18.42
C LEU A 274 -19.20 8.09 16.99
N VAL A 275 -19.61 7.31 15.99
CA VAL A 275 -19.67 7.77 14.60
C VAL A 275 -20.84 8.73 14.39
N ARG A 276 -22.03 8.44 14.92
CA ARG A 276 -23.19 9.35 14.84
C ARG A 276 -22.95 10.70 15.55
N LEU A 277 -22.06 10.71 16.53
CA LEU A 277 -21.65 11.94 17.21
C LEU A 277 -20.79 12.85 16.32
N LEU A 278 -20.11 12.30 15.30
CA LEU A 278 -19.31 13.08 14.35
C LEU A 278 -20.22 13.88 13.43
N LYS A 279 -20.05 15.20 13.43
CA LYS A 279 -20.79 16.10 12.55
C LYS A 279 -19.91 16.57 11.38
N PRO A 280 -20.38 16.44 10.12
CA PRO A 280 -19.70 17.06 9.00
C PRO A 280 -19.77 18.58 9.13
N ILE A 281 -18.62 19.23 8.95
CA ILE A 281 -18.52 20.68 8.98
C ILE A 281 -17.62 21.18 7.85
N GLU A 282 -17.93 22.37 7.35
CA GLU A 282 -17.03 23.16 6.52
C GLU A 282 -16.00 23.87 7.41
N ALA A 283 -14.70 23.63 7.18
CA ALA A 283 -13.64 24.37 7.85
C ALA A 283 -13.62 25.83 7.36
N LYS A 284 -13.46 26.78 8.28
CA LYS A 284 -13.50 28.22 7.99
C LYS A 284 -12.24 28.93 8.49
N ASP A 285 -11.99 30.11 7.93
CA ASP A 285 -10.96 31.02 8.44
C ASP A 285 -11.18 31.28 9.95
N PRO A 286 -10.14 31.20 10.80
CA PRO A 286 -8.71 31.19 10.47
C PRO A 286 -8.03 29.80 10.52
N ILE A 287 -8.75 28.69 10.33
CA ILE A 287 -8.13 27.35 10.36
C ILE A 287 -7.05 27.22 9.28
N GLY A 288 -5.87 26.73 9.66
CA GLY A 288 -4.70 26.56 8.77
C GLY A 288 -3.87 27.83 8.57
N ARG A 289 -4.29 28.97 9.13
CA ARG A 289 -3.61 30.27 8.97
C ARG A 289 -3.48 31.01 10.30
N ARG A 290 -2.42 31.80 10.47
CA ARG A 290 -2.25 32.69 11.62
C ARG A 290 -1.68 34.03 11.19
N ASP A 291 -2.18 35.11 11.76
CA ASP A 291 -1.65 36.45 11.50
C ASP A 291 -0.17 36.55 11.90
N MET A 292 0.61 37.19 11.02
CA MET A 292 2.03 37.44 11.12
C MET A 292 2.25 38.94 10.92
N ASP A 293 2.69 39.62 11.97
CA ASP A 293 3.08 41.03 11.89
C ASP A 293 4.36 41.16 11.06
N ALA A 294 4.24 41.80 9.90
CA ALA A 294 5.35 42.16 9.03
C ALA A 294 5.51 43.68 8.90
N HIS A 295 4.74 44.46 9.67
CA HIS A 295 4.72 45.92 9.59
C HIS A 295 5.97 46.54 10.24
N ARG A 296 6.47 45.97 11.34
CA ARG A 296 7.62 46.53 12.08
C ARG A 296 8.97 46.09 11.48
N SER A 297 9.87 47.05 11.29
CA SER A 297 11.24 46.83 10.83
C SER A 297 12.26 46.87 11.97
N ASP A 298 12.09 46.04 13.01
CA ASP A 298 13.10 45.96 14.07
C ASP A 298 14.21 44.98 13.68
N GLY A 299 15.45 45.46 13.59
CA GLY A 299 16.66 44.65 13.39
C GLY A 299 17.45 44.97 12.12
N PHE A 300 17.20 44.24 11.02
CA PHE A 300 18.07 44.19 9.83
C PHE A 300 17.97 45.40 8.86
N GLY A 301 17.33 46.50 9.27
CA GLY A 301 17.21 47.70 8.44
C GLY A 301 16.36 47.52 7.16
N LEU A 302 15.48 46.52 7.12
CA LEU A 302 14.52 46.33 6.03
C LEU A 302 13.44 47.43 6.08
N PRO A 303 12.89 47.88 4.94
CA PRO A 303 11.73 48.77 4.96
C PRO A 303 10.53 48.07 5.63
N PRO A 304 9.58 48.81 6.23
CA PRO A 304 8.33 48.22 6.72
C PRO A 304 7.55 47.61 5.55
N LEU A 305 6.89 46.47 5.79
CA LEU A 305 6.01 45.88 4.78
C LEU A 305 4.68 46.63 4.76
N THR A 306 4.40 47.36 3.68
CA THR A 306 3.14 48.09 3.49
C THR A 306 2.28 47.39 2.44
N THR A 307 1.69 46.26 2.82
CA THR A 307 0.78 45.47 1.97
C THR A 307 -0.64 46.01 1.98
N PRO A 308 -1.42 45.85 0.89
CA PRO A 308 -2.83 46.24 0.81
C PRO A 308 -3.76 45.30 1.59
N THR A 309 -3.28 44.73 2.70
CA THR A 309 -4.01 43.81 3.60
C THR A 309 -4.75 44.61 4.66
N LEU A 310 -5.77 44.02 5.34
CA LEU A 310 -6.45 44.68 6.46
C LEU A 310 -6.27 43.90 7.77
N PRO A 311 -5.42 44.34 8.72
CA PRO A 311 -4.64 45.58 8.74
C PRO A 311 -3.43 45.62 7.79
N ASP A 312 -3.00 46.84 7.43
CA ASP A 312 -1.83 47.06 6.55
C ASP A 312 -0.57 46.46 7.19
N GLY A 313 0.21 45.72 6.41
CA GLY A 313 1.48 45.12 6.85
C GLY A 313 1.33 43.83 7.68
N VAL A 314 0.15 43.22 7.73
CA VAL A 314 -0.08 41.90 8.33
C VAL A 314 -0.23 40.86 7.22
N LEU A 315 0.56 39.78 7.30
CA LEU A 315 0.44 38.61 6.43
C LEU A 315 -0.17 37.43 7.19
N ARG A 316 -0.63 36.40 6.48
CA ARG A 316 -1.15 35.17 7.09
C ARG A 316 -0.17 34.02 6.88
N LEU A 317 0.46 33.56 7.96
CA LEU A 317 1.34 32.40 7.96
C LEU A 317 0.50 31.12 7.88
N GLY A 318 0.72 30.30 6.86
CA GLY A 318 0.10 28.98 6.71
C GLY A 318 0.81 27.87 7.50
N GLY A 319 0.16 26.71 7.59
CA GLY A 319 0.76 25.45 8.05
C GLY A 319 0.85 24.41 6.94
N ALA A 320 1.06 23.14 7.32
CA ALA A 320 1.10 21.99 6.41
C ALA A 320 -0.26 21.68 5.77
N LEU A 321 -1.36 22.13 6.36
CA LEU A 321 -2.71 22.05 5.81
C LEU A 321 -3.32 23.45 5.70
N GLN A 322 -4.16 23.64 4.69
CA GLN A 322 -4.91 24.87 4.42
C GLN A 322 -6.38 24.57 4.10
N LEU A 323 -7.19 25.62 3.99
CA LEU A 323 -8.57 25.48 3.52
C LEU A 323 -8.59 25.02 2.05
N PRO A 324 -9.56 24.19 1.65
CA PRO A 324 -9.69 23.75 0.25
C PRO A 324 -9.79 24.90 -0.75
N GLU A 325 -9.20 24.72 -1.94
CA GLU A 325 -9.21 25.64 -3.09
C GLU A 325 -8.51 26.98 -2.82
N ALA A 326 -7.70 27.07 -1.74
CA ALA A 326 -7.02 28.30 -1.36
C ALA A 326 -5.98 28.77 -2.39
N ASP A 327 -5.35 27.83 -3.11
CA ASP A 327 -4.39 28.14 -4.17
C ASP A 327 -5.06 28.56 -5.49
N GLU A 328 -6.24 28.01 -5.79
CA GLU A 328 -7.03 28.34 -6.98
C GLU A 328 -7.70 29.72 -6.88
N HIS A 329 -8.05 30.12 -5.66
CA HIS A 329 -8.71 31.39 -5.35
C HIS A 329 -7.89 32.21 -4.33
N PRO A 330 -6.70 32.73 -4.72
CA PRO A 330 -5.83 33.44 -3.80
C PRO A 330 -6.49 34.75 -3.33
N ASP A 331 -6.57 34.92 -2.02
CA ASP A 331 -7.08 36.15 -1.41
C ASP A 331 -6.02 37.27 -1.39
N ALA A 332 -6.40 38.44 -0.85
CA ALA A 332 -5.49 39.59 -0.75
C ALA A 332 -4.25 39.35 0.13
N TYR A 333 -4.29 38.38 1.06
CA TYR A 333 -3.14 38.02 1.89
C TYR A 333 -2.20 37.07 1.16
N GLU A 334 -2.74 36.16 0.34
CA GLU A 334 -1.94 35.28 -0.50
C GLU A 334 -1.28 36.01 -1.66
N ASN A 335 -2.02 36.91 -2.30
CA ASN A 335 -1.59 37.72 -3.43
C ASN A 335 -1.14 39.14 -3.05
N TRP A 336 -0.54 39.29 -1.86
CA TRP A 336 -0.14 40.60 -1.31
C TRP A 336 0.89 41.36 -2.17
N ASP A 337 1.62 40.64 -3.02
CA ASP A 337 2.68 41.14 -3.90
C ASP A 337 2.35 41.06 -5.39
N ASP A 338 1.08 40.83 -5.75
CA ASP A 338 0.65 40.71 -7.14
C ASP A 338 1.41 39.59 -7.90
N TYR A 339 1.66 38.51 -7.18
CA TYR A 339 2.29 37.30 -7.70
C TYR A 339 1.33 36.48 -8.57
N TYR A 340 0.03 36.50 -8.31
CA TYR A 340 -0.98 35.76 -9.07
C TYR A 340 -1.82 36.73 -9.91
N GLY A 341 -2.08 36.41 -11.18
CA GLY A 341 -2.97 37.18 -12.06
C GLY A 341 -2.31 38.28 -12.91
N GLU A 342 -3.12 39.23 -13.39
CA GLU A 342 -2.67 40.33 -14.25
C GLU A 342 -1.92 41.41 -13.45
N PRO A 343 -0.77 41.93 -13.94
CA PRO A 343 0.09 42.80 -13.15
C PRO A 343 -0.58 44.13 -12.71
N GLY A 344 -0.76 44.32 -11.41
CA GLY A 344 -1.18 45.54 -10.74
C GLY A 344 -0.16 46.05 -9.69
N PRO A 345 -0.29 47.29 -9.18
CA PRO A 345 0.51 47.75 -8.05
C PRO A 345 -0.01 47.13 -6.73
N PRO A 346 0.87 46.58 -5.86
CA PRO A 346 2.33 46.53 -5.96
C PRO A 346 2.87 45.33 -6.75
N ARG A 347 3.67 45.58 -7.80
CA ARG A 347 4.22 44.54 -8.69
C ARG A 347 5.33 43.71 -8.04
N TYR A 348 5.27 42.38 -8.17
CA TYR A 348 6.35 41.45 -7.83
C TYR A 348 7.60 41.60 -8.75
N PRO A 349 8.84 41.63 -8.21
CA PRO A 349 9.19 41.81 -6.81
C PRO A 349 9.07 43.29 -6.39
N ASN A 350 8.43 43.54 -5.24
CA ASN A 350 8.25 44.88 -4.69
C ASN A 350 9.51 45.41 -3.96
N GLN A 351 9.44 46.63 -3.41
CA GLN A 351 10.58 47.29 -2.73
C GLN A 351 11.10 46.48 -1.54
N TRP A 352 10.20 45.87 -0.76
CA TRP A 352 10.58 45.06 0.40
C TRP A 352 11.35 43.81 -0.05
N GLN A 353 10.84 43.10 -1.05
CA GLN A 353 11.47 41.90 -1.60
C GLN A 353 12.84 42.20 -2.22
N LYS A 354 12.99 43.33 -2.92
CA LYS A 354 14.29 43.79 -3.43
C LYS A 354 15.29 44.08 -2.32
N SER A 355 14.84 44.71 -1.23
CA SER A 355 15.68 45.01 -0.07
C SER A 355 16.14 43.74 0.64
N LEU A 356 15.22 42.77 0.80
CA LEU A 356 15.54 41.46 1.36
C LEU A 356 16.51 40.67 0.47
N ALA A 357 16.31 40.68 -0.85
CA ALA A 357 17.23 40.06 -1.80
C ALA A 357 18.65 40.64 -1.66
N GLY A 358 18.76 41.98 -1.57
CA GLY A 358 20.02 42.67 -1.33
C GLY A 358 20.71 42.20 -0.06
N LEU A 359 19.99 42.12 1.06
CA LEU A 359 20.51 41.64 2.34
C LEU A 359 21.02 40.19 2.27
N ILE A 360 20.28 39.29 1.62
CA ILE A 360 20.67 37.87 1.48
C ILE A 360 21.91 37.73 0.59
N ASN A 361 21.99 38.52 -0.49
CA ASN A 361 23.08 38.47 -1.46
C ASN A 361 24.42 38.95 -0.89
N LEU A 362 24.43 39.71 0.21
CA LEU A 362 25.66 40.15 0.87
C LEU A 362 26.61 38.99 1.20
N ALA A 363 26.09 37.81 1.59
CA ALA A 363 26.91 36.64 1.89
C ALA A 363 27.71 36.14 0.68
N GLU A 364 27.19 36.29 -0.54
CA GLU A 364 27.93 35.95 -1.75
C GLU A 364 28.85 37.10 -2.18
N ALA A 365 28.40 38.36 -2.02
CA ALA A 365 29.20 39.55 -2.32
C ALA A 365 30.50 39.59 -1.50
N TYR A 366 30.46 39.24 -0.20
CA TYR A 366 31.64 39.20 0.67
C TYR A 366 32.73 38.20 0.23
N LYS A 367 32.40 37.23 -0.63
CA LYS A 367 33.41 36.30 -1.19
C LYS A 367 34.22 36.93 -2.32
N ARG A 368 33.68 37.95 -2.98
CA ARG A 368 34.28 38.58 -4.17
C ARG A 368 34.90 39.93 -3.84
N THR A 369 34.29 40.67 -2.92
CA THR A 369 34.63 42.06 -2.61
C THR A 369 34.84 42.22 -1.09
N PRO A 370 35.83 43.02 -0.64
CA PRO A 370 36.05 43.27 0.78
C PRO A 370 34.79 43.79 1.50
N PRO A 371 34.49 43.32 2.74
CA PRO A 371 33.25 43.66 3.44
C PRO A 371 32.99 45.17 3.58
N ALA A 372 34.02 45.97 3.88
CA ALA A 372 33.89 47.43 4.00
C ALA A 372 33.35 48.11 2.73
N ALA A 373 33.73 47.63 1.54
CA ALA A 373 33.25 48.20 0.27
C ALA A 373 31.80 47.78 -0.03
N VAL A 374 31.47 46.51 0.20
CA VAL A 374 30.11 45.98 0.05
C VAL A 374 29.14 46.66 1.03
N ASN A 375 29.56 46.82 2.29
CA ASN A 375 28.75 47.46 3.33
C ASN A 375 28.48 48.93 3.03
N ALA A 376 29.46 49.67 2.50
CA ALA A 376 29.29 51.06 2.10
C ALA A 376 28.28 51.24 0.95
N GLU A 377 28.15 50.25 0.06
CA GLU A 377 27.21 50.27 -1.06
C GLU A 377 25.78 49.88 -0.66
N HIS A 378 25.64 48.95 0.29
CA HIS A 378 24.35 48.30 0.58
C HIS A 378 23.74 48.62 1.96
N LEU A 379 24.51 49.10 2.93
CA LEU A 379 24.00 49.49 4.26
C LEU A 379 23.93 51.02 4.33
N SER A 380 22.72 51.58 4.36
CA SER A 380 22.43 53.02 4.37
C SER A 380 22.68 53.70 5.73
N THR A 381 23.62 53.19 6.52
CA THR A 381 23.96 53.69 7.86
C THR A 381 25.24 54.54 7.84
N VAL A 382 25.25 55.64 8.60
CA VAL A 382 26.36 56.62 8.64
C VAL A 382 27.71 56.00 9.07
N ASP A 383 27.68 54.87 9.78
CA ASP A 383 28.84 54.05 10.15
C ASP A 383 28.67 52.61 9.62
N ALA A 384 28.85 52.40 8.31
CA ALA A 384 28.83 51.04 7.75
C ALA A 384 29.96 50.19 8.40
N PRO A 385 29.65 49.01 8.97
CA PRO A 385 30.64 48.20 9.68
C PRO A 385 31.78 47.76 8.74
N VAL A 386 33.00 47.68 9.26
CA VAL A 386 34.16 47.15 8.51
C VAL A 386 34.07 45.63 8.34
N ASP A 387 33.39 44.97 9.28
CA ASP A 387 33.23 43.52 9.34
C ASP A 387 32.03 43.02 8.52
N PRO A 388 32.06 41.78 8.01
CA PRO A 388 30.93 41.19 7.32
C PRO A 388 29.72 41.04 8.25
N VAL A 389 28.54 41.38 7.76
CA VAL A 389 27.29 41.23 8.50
C VAL A 389 26.76 39.80 8.38
N ILE A 390 26.20 39.26 9.46
CA ILE A 390 25.53 37.97 9.42
C ILE A 390 24.20 38.12 8.68
N THR A 391 24.10 37.51 7.50
CA THR A 391 22.91 37.57 6.66
C THR A 391 21.99 36.39 6.92
N PRO A 392 20.68 36.51 6.64
CA PRO A 392 19.81 35.36 6.53
C PRO A 392 20.31 34.37 5.46
N PRO A 393 20.08 33.05 5.62
CA PRO A 393 20.49 32.05 4.64
C PRO A 393 19.67 32.16 3.34
N LEU A 394 20.29 31.79 2.22
CA LEU A 394 19.61 31.58 0.94
C LEU A 394 19.22 30.09 0.83
N TYR A 395 17.97 29.78 1.19
CA TYR A 395 17.46 28.42 1.15
C TYR A 395 17.41 27.90 -0.29
N GLY A 396 17.85 26.66 -0.53
CA GLY A 396 17.86 26.05 -1.87
C GLY A 396 19.10 26.33 -2.74
N ARG A 397 20.01 27.24 -2.34
CA ARG A 397 21.15 27.71 -3.17
C ARG A 397 21.99 26.63 -3.85
N TRP A 398 22.27 25.53 -3.15
CA TRP A 398 23.13 24.45 -3.66
C TRP A 398 22.36 23.50 -4.57
N HIS A 399 21.12 23.17 -4.21
CA HIS A 399 20.26 22.31 -5.01
C HIS A 399 19.99 22.93 -6.39
N SER A 400 19.61 24.20 -6.43
CA SER A 400 19.28 24.91 -7.67
C SER A 400 20.50 25.50 -8.39
N LEU A 401 21.69 25.52 -7.76
CA LEU A 401 22.85 26.28 -8.24
C LEU A 401 22.50 27.77 -8.50
N THR A 402 21.86 28.39 -7.50
CA THR A 402 21.48 29.82 -7.51
C THR A 402 22.24 30.52 -6.38
N PRO A 403 23.37 31.20 -6.68
CA PRO A 403 24.19 31.82 -5.65
C PRO A 403 23.62 33.15 -5.13
N GLU A 404 22.83 33.86 -5.93
CA GLU A 404 22.26 35.19 -5.65
C GLU A 404 20.80 35.25 -6.13
N LEU A 405 19.99 36.08 -5.47
CA LEU A 405 18.59 36.38 -5.84
C LEU A 405 18.54 37.61 -6.75
N LEU A 406 17.56 37.65 -7.67
CA LEU A 406 17.34 38.73 -8.65
C LEU A 406 18.50 39.01 -9.65
N ALA A 407 19.66 38.40 -9.46
CA ALA A 407 20.81 38.47 -10.35
C ALA A 407 21.08 37.12 -11.02
N ASP A 408 21.61 37.14 -12.24
CA ASP A 408 22.14 35.96 -12.92
C ASP A 408 23.57 35.66 -12.44
N GLY A 409 24.10 34.48 -12.78
CA GLY A 409 25.45 34.05 -12.39
C GLY A 409 26.60 34.90 -12.98
N LYS A 410 26.29 35.90 -13.81
CA LYS A 410 27.24 36.83 -14.45
C LYS A 410 27.05 38.28 -13.96
N GLY A 411 26.14 38.54 -13.01
CA GLY A 411 25.86 39.87 -12.45
C GLY A 411 24.82 40.70 -13.22
N GLY A 412 24.14 40.14 -14.22
CA GLY A 412 22.99 40.75 -14.89
C GLY A 412 21.66 40.45 -14.18
N PRO A 413 20.52 41.02 -14.61
CA PRO A 413 19.22 40.69 -14.02
C PRO A 413 18.84 39.24 -14.33
N ALA A 414 18.27 38.52 -13.34
CA ALA A 414 17.78 37.17 -13.56
C ALA A 414 16.65 37.13 -14.62
N PRO A 415 16.55 36.07 -15.44
CA PRO A 415 15.48 35.92 -16.43
C PRO A 415 14.09 35.97 -15.79
N GLU A 416 13.10 36.59 -16.45
CA GLU A 416 11.75 36.77 -15.91
C GLU A 416 11.07 35.44 -15.53
N ALA A 417 11.32 34.38 -16.31
CA ALA A 417 10.83 33.04 -16.02
C ALA A 417 11.42 32.42 -14.73
N GLU A 418 12.63 32.82 -14.32
CA GLU A 418 13.27 32.34 -13.08
C GLU A 418 12.87 33.19 -11.86
N LEU A 419 12.46 34.46 -12.05
CA LEU A 419 12.04 35.34 -10.95
C LEU A 419 10.83 34.80 -10.18
N ARG A 420 9.95 34.08 -10.87
CA ARG A 420 8.77 33.39 -10.32
C ARG A 420 9.06 31.93 -9.96
N GLY A 421 10.32 31.51 -10.04
CA GLY A 421 10.72 30.17 -9.63
C GLY A 421 10.63 29.95 -8.12
N TRP A 422 10.65 28.68 -7.73
CA TRP A 422 10.54 28.25 -6.33
C TRP A 422 11.61 28.88 -5.41
N VAL A 423 12.85 29.06 -5.90
CA VAL A 423 13.96 29.64 -5.10
C VAL A 423 13.65 31.07 -4.70
N HIS A 424 13.16 31.88 -5.65
CA HIS A 424 12.83 33.28 -5.40
C HIS A 424 11.58 33.40 -4.55
N ARG A 425 10.50 32.67 -4.87
CA ARG A 425 9.27 32.70 -4.05
C ARG A 425 9.52 32.28 -2.60
N LEU A 426 10.28 31.20 -2.38
CA LEU A 426 10.67 30.72 -1.05
C LEU A 426 11.43 31.77 -0.23
N ASN A 427 12.38 32.46 -0.87
CA ASN A 427 13.30 33.37 -0.18
C ASN A 427 12.80 34.81 -0.11
N LEU A 428 11.88 35.23 -0.97
CA LEU A 428 11.33 36.59 -1.04
C LEU A 428 9.97 36.74 -0.38
N ASP A 429 9.25 35.65 -0.10
CA ASP A 429 8.05 35.70 0.75
C ASP A 429 8.42 35.32 2.20
N PRO A 430 8.19 36.20 3.19
CA PRO A 430 8.54 35.91 4.59
C PRO A 430 7.81 34.67 5.15
N ARG A 431 6.61 34.33 4.66
CA ARG A 431 5.83 33.19 5.14
C ARG A 431 6.54 31.87 4.85
N PHE A 432 7.05 31.72 3.63
CA PHE A 432 7.79 30.52 3.22
C PHE A 432 9.19 30.46 3.83
N ARG A 433 9.83 31.60 4.08
CA ARG A 433 11.08 31.64 4.86
C ARG A 433 10.89 31.13 6.28
N VAL A 434 9.78 31.49 6.93
CA VAL A 434 9.45 30.99 8.28
C VAL A 434 9.26 29.47 8.25
N ALA A 435 8.53 28.94 7.26
CA ALA A 435 8.37 27.50 7.07
C ALA A 435 9.73 26.78 6.89
N ALA A 436 10.61 27.31 6.03
CA ALA A 436 11.97 26.78 5.87
C ALA A 436 12.78 26.85 7.18
N HIS A 437 12.63 27.91 7.95
CA HIS A 437 13.32 28.06 9.22
C HIS A 437 12.86 27.05 10.27
N PHE A 438 11.59 26.62 10.28
CA PHE A 438 11.16 25.50 11.13
C PHE A 438 11.95 24.23 10.79
N GLY A 439 12.16 23.95 9.50
CA GLY A 439 12.99 22.84 9.06
C GLY A 439 14.45 22.97 9.54
N THR A 440 15.03 24.16 9.42
CA THR A 440 16.36 24.44 9.94
C THR A 440 16.47 24.16 11.44
N LYS A 441 15.48 24.56 12.25
CA LYS A 441 15.47 24.30 13.70
C LYS A 441 15.46 22.81 14.05
N VAL A 442 14.77 21.99 13.26
CA VAL A 442 14.76 20.52 13.46
C VAL A 442 16.16 19.94 13.30
N ILE A 443 16.87 20.31 12.23
CA ILE A 443 18.24 19.84 12.02
C ILE A 443 19.16 20.29 13.15
N GLN A 444 19.09 21.56 13.54
CA GLN A 444 19.91 22.09 14.65
C GLN A 444 19.66 21.35 15.97
N ALA A 445 18.40 21.01 16.27
CA ALA A 445 18.06 20.28 17.48
C ALA A 445 18.56 18.81 17.47
N ARG A 446 18.69 18.20 16.29
CA ARG A 446 19.02 16.77 16.12
C ARG A 446 20.33 16.50 15.36
N GLN A 447 21.18 17.51 15.24
CA GLN A 447 22.37 17.48 14.39
C GLN A 447 23.30 16.29 14.69
N GLU A 448 23.52 15.96 15.96
CA GLU A 448 24.41 14.85 16.35
C GLU A 448 23.83 13.48 15.98
N GLU A 449 22.53 13.28 16.18
CA GLU A 449 21.80 12.05 15.83
C GLU A 449 21.82 11.82 14.31
N LEU A 450 21.47 12.86 13.54
CA LEU A 450 21.38 12.81 12.09
C LEU A 450 22.77 12.61 11.46
N MET A 451 23.81 13.27 11.97
CA MET A 451 25.18 13.08 11.48
C MET A 451 25.69 11.67 11.78
N ALA A 452 25.44 11.12 12.97
CA ALA A 452 25.80 9.74 13.27
C ALA A 452 25.13 8.75 12.31
N ALA A 453 23.84 8.95 12.03
CA ALA A 453 23.10 8.14 11.06
C ALA A 453 23.63 8.32 9.63
N ALA A 454 24.04 9.53 9.22
CA ALA A 454 24.65 9.78 7.92
C ALA A 454 26.00 9.04 7.76
N TRP A 455 26.88 9.09 8.76
CA TRP A 455 28.18 8.39 8.73
C TRP A 455 28.03 6.87 8.63
N ASN A 456 27.01 6.29 9.26
CA ASN A 456 26.73 4.85 9.14
C ASN A 456 26.39 4.42 7.70
N GLN A 457 25.84 5.32 6.88
CA GLN A 457 25.52 5.03 5.47
C GLN A 457 26.73 5.16 4.54
N LEU A 458 27.81 5.82 4.97
CA LEU A 458 28.95 6.16 4.11
C LEU A 458 29.85 4.97 3.79
N GLY A 459 29.86 3.92 4.62
CA GLY A 459 30.75 2.76 4.45
C GLY A 459 30.65 2.07 3.09
N ASP A 460 29.46 2.08 2.47
CA ASP A 460 29.25 1.53 1.13
C ASP A 460 29.83 2.41 0.02
N VAL A 461 29.71 3.72 0.18
CA VAL A 461 30.18 4.73 -0.78
C VAL A 461 31.70 4.73 -0.85
N GLN A 462 32.39 4.65 0.29
CA GLN A 462 33.85 4.57 0.31
C GLN A 462 34.38 3.32 -0.39
N ARG A 463 33.70 2.17 -0.22
CA ARG A 463 34.03 0.92 -0.92
C ARG A 463 33.81 1.05 -2.43
N ALA A 464 32.72 1.71 -2.84
CA ALA A 464 32.45 2.00 -4.26
C ALA A 464 33.51 2.94 -4.86
N ASN A 465 33.83 4.06 -4.19
CA ASN A 465 34.82 5.02 -4.66
C ASN A 465 36.23 4.43 -4.74
N ALA A 466 36.60 3.55 -3.82
CA ALA A 466 37.86 2.80 -3.92
C ALA A 466 37.91 1.94 -5.20
N ARG A 467 36.81 1.29 -5.58
CA ARG A 467 36.71 0.52 -6.83
C ARG A 467 36.73 1.43 -8.07
N ILE A 468 36.06 2.58 -8.02
CA ILE A 468 36.03 3.56 -9.12
C ILE A 468 37.42 4.15 -9.35
N ARG A 469 38.15 4.53 -8.30
CA ARG A 469 39.55 4.99 -8.44
C ARG A 469 40.46 3.92 -9.06
N ALA A 470 40.29 2.66 -8.64
CA ALA A 470 41.01 1.55 -9.26
C ALA A 470 40.63 1.37 -10.74
N ALA A 471 39.36 1.56 -11.09
CA ALA A 471 38.88 1.51 -12.47
C ALA A 471 39.40 2.67 -13.33
N GLN A 472 39.44 3.89 -12.81
CA GLN A 472 40.05 5.06 -13.47
C GLN A 472 41.52 4.78 -13.78
N LEU A 473 42.27 4.29 -12.78
CA LEU A 473 43.67 3.91 -12.96
C LEU A 473 43.83 2.82 -14.04
N ALA A 474 42.97 1.79 -14.02
CA ALA A 474 42.99 0.74 -15.02
C ALA A 474 42.73 1.30 -16.43
N ARG A 475 41.78 2.22 -16.59
CA ARG A 475 41.49 2.92 -17.86
C ARG A 475 42.73 3.67 -18.38
N GLU A 476 43.36 4.48 -17.53
CA GLU A 476 44.56 5.24 -17.92
C GLU A 476 45.72 4.33 -18.32
N ILE A 477 45.93 3.22 -17.59
CA ILE A 477 46.92 2.19 -17.95
C ILE A 477 46.57 1.56 -19.30
N GLY A 478 45.30 1.23 -19.54
CA GLY A 478 44.80 0.69 -20.80
C GLY A 478 45.07 1.60 -21.99
N ASN A 479 44.73 2.89 -21.87
CA ASN A 479 45.00 3.91 -22.89
C ASN A 479 46.51 3.99 -23.22
N ARG A 480 47.37 4.05 -22.19
CA ARG A 480 48.83 4.08 -22.38
C ARG A 480 49.37 2.81 -23.05
N LEU A 481 48.83 1.64 -22.72
CA LEU A 481 49.20 0.37 -23.37
C LEU A 481 48.72 0.32 -24.82
N GLN A 482 47.52 0.83 -25.11
CA GLN A 482 46.97 0.91 -26.46
C GLN A 482 47.83 1.82 -27.34
N ASP A 483 48.14 3.04 -26.90
CA ASP A 483 49.03 3.98 -27.61
C ASP A 483 50.41 3.38 -27.89
N LYS A 484 50.96 2.65 -26.91
CA LYS A 484 52.29 2.02 -27.02
C LYS A 484 52.31 0.89 -28.04
N HIS A 485 51.23 0.11 -28.17
CA HIS A 485 51.21 -1.13 -28.95
C HIS A 485 50.46 -1.02 -30.29
N PHE A 486 49.53 -0.08 -30.42
CA PHE A 486 48.72 0.17 -31.60
C PHE A 486 48.93 1.62 -32.05
N PRO A 487 49.86 1.89 -32.99
CA PRO A 487 50.02 3.23 -33.53
C PRO A 487 48.73 3.66 -34.26
N SER A 488 48.30 4.90 -34.04
CA SER A 488 47.16 5.49 -34.74
C SER A 488 47.39 5.38 -36.26
N PRO A 489 46.40 4.94 -37.06
CA PRO A 489 46.57 4.81 -38.50
C PRO A 489 46.99 6.17 -39.06
N ALA A 490 48.15 6.23 -39.72
CA ALA A 490 48.59 7.44 -40.38
C ALA A 490 47.48 7.91 -41.33
N PRO A 491 47.08 9.20 -41.32
CA PRO A 491 46.07 9.69 -42.24
C PRO A 491 46.55 9.37 -43.66
N VAL A 492 45.70 8.69 -44.43
CA VAL A 492 45.95 8.45 -45.85
C VAL A 492 46.11 9.83 -46.48
N PRO A 493 47.26 10.17 -47.11
CA PRO A 493 47.40 11.47 -47.76
C PRO A 493 46.30 11.58 -48.80
N ALA A 494 45.50 12.64 -48.71
CA ALA A 494 44.51 12.96 -49.72
C ALA A 494 45.26 13.26 -51.04
N LEU A 495 45.08 12.38 -52.03
CA LEU A 495 45.31 12.56 -53.46
C LEU A 495 46.60 13.30 -53.89
N ALA A 496 47.60 12.53 -54.34
CA ALA A 496 48.31 12.78 -55.61
C ALA A 496 49.42 11.74 -55.84
N THR A 497 49.14 10.68 -56.59
CA THR A 497 50.07 10.00 -57.52
C THR A 497 49.26 9.04 -58.39
N ASP A 498 49.42 9.08 -59.71
CA ASP A 498 48.86 8.11 -60.68
C ASP A 498 49.46 6.70 -60.48
N GLY A 499 49.01 6.01 -59.42
CA GLY A 499 49.41 4.65 -59.10
C GLY A 499 48.42 4.00 -58.12
N PRO A 500 48.34 2.66 -58.07
CA PRO A 500 47.47 1.97 -57.12
C PRO A 500 47.83 2.34 -55.67
N PRO A 501 46.84 2.51 -54.77
CA PRO A 501 47.06 2.94 -53.40
C PRO A 501 48.03 1.99 -52.67
N PRO A 502 48.92 2.50 -51.79
CA PRO A 502 49.82 1.65 -51.03
C PRO A 502 49.03 0.73 -50.11
N LEU A 503 49.41 -0.55 -50.06
CA LEU A 503 48.75 -1.54 -49.22
C LEU A 503 48.81 -1.17 -47.74
N ALA A 504 47.65 -1.25 -47.07
CA ALA A 504 47.52 -1.01 -45.63
C ALA A 504 48.37 -2.00 -44.82
N SER A 505 48.81 -1.59 -43.63
CA SER A 505 49.48 -2.51 -42.69
C SER A 505 48.44 -3.29 -41.90
N ALA A 506 48.57 -4.62 -41.85
CA ALA A 506 47.69 -5.48 -41.05
C ALA A 506 48.22 -5.74 -39.63
N ARG A 507 49.25 -4.99 -39.19
CA ARG A 507 49.96 -5.23 -37.93
C ARG A 507 49.05 -5.20 -36.70
N ALA A 508 48.11 -4.27 -36.63
CA ALA A 508 47.14 -4.18 -35.53
C ALA A 508 46.23 -5.41 -35.47
N LEU A 509 45.72 -5.87 -36.62
CA LEU A 509 44.92 -7.09 -36.74
C LEU A 509 45.71 -8.35 -36.32
N ILE A 510 46.98 -8.45 -36.68
CA ILE A 510 47.87 -9.56 -36.27
C ILE A 510 48.17 -9.53 -34.76
N LEU A 511 48.37 -8.34 -34.18
CA LEU A 511 48.62 -8.16 -32.76
C LEU A 511 47.38 -8.50 -31.91
N ALA A 512 46.21 -8.12 -32.41
CA ALA A 512 44.91 -8.32 -31.77
C ALA A 512 44.23 -9.66 -32.11
N ALA A 513 44.91 -10.57 -32.85
CA ALA A 513 44.34 -11.85 -33.28
C ALA A 513 43.65 -12.68 -32.18
N PRO A 514 44.13 -12.75 -30.93
CA PRO A 514 43.41 -13.47 -29.87
C PRO A 514 42.04 -12.88 -29.51
N ALA A 515 41.82 -11.59 -29.79
CA ALA A 515 40.58 -10.87 -29.48
C ALA A 515 39.58 -10.84 -30.64
N THR A 516 39.95 -11.29 -31.85
CA THR A 516 39.09 -11.18 -33.05
C THR A 516 37.77 -11.94 -32.92
N ALA A 517 37.73 -13.00 -32.11
CA ALA A 517 36.50 -13.75 -31.84
C ALA A 517 35.50 -13.00 -30.95
N ARG A 518 35.94 -11.96 -30.21
CA ARG A 518 35.12 -11.17 -29.29
C ARG A 518 34.75 -9.79 -29.81
N VAL A 519 35.44 -9.31 -30.86
CA VAL A 519 35.15 -8.03 -31.49
C VAL A 519 34.20 -8.23 -32.67
N VAL A 520 33.15 -7.43 -32.71
CA VAL A 520 32.10 -7.43 -33.73
C VAL A 520 32.24 -6.20 -34.61
N GLU A 521 31.85 -6.30 -35.88
CA GLU A 521 31.94 -5.20 -36.84
C GLU A 521 31.09 -3.95 -36.46
N ARG A 522 31.54 -2.76 -36.89
CA ARG A 522 30.77 -1.53 -36.71
C ARG A 522 29.55 -1.51 -37.63
N LYS A 523 28.40 -1.08 -37.10
CA LYS A 523 27.21 -0.79 -37.90
C LYS A 523 27.42 0.53 -38.68
N PRO A 524 27.36 0.55 -40.03
CA PRO A 524 27.43 1.80 -40.77
C PRO A 524 26.16 2.64 -40.49
N ALA A 525 26.32 3.95 -40.29
CA ALA A 525 25.25 4.86 -39.87
C ALA A 525 24.30 5.31 -41.01
N THR A 526 24.47 4.80 -42.22
CA THR A 526 23.63 5.14 -43.38
C THR A 526 22.43 4.20 -43.49
N ARG A 527 21.24 4.82 -43.61
CA ARG A 527 19.89 4.23 -43.67
C ARG A 527 19.73 3.13 -44.73
N ASP A 528 18.78 2.24 -44.42
CA ASP A 528 18.14 1.20 -45.24
C ASP A 528 19.00 -0.01 -45.62
N ALA A 529 19.12 -0.96 -44.67
CA ALA A 529 19.37 -2.35 -44.98
C ALA A 529 18.67 -3.24 -43.94
N GLU A 530 17.98 -4.27 -44.42
CA GLU A 530 17.42 -5.39 -43.65
C GLU A 530 18.40 -5.91 -42.60
N VAL A 531 17.87 -6.54 -41.55
CA VAL A 531 18.58 -7.19 -40.43
C VAL A 531 19.84 -7.93 -40.94
N THR A 532 20.96 -7.22 -40.95
CA THR A 532 22.26 -7.77 -41.33
C THR A 532 22.87 -8.27 -40.03
N GLU A 533 23.04 -9.59 -39.93
CA GLU A 533 23.67 -10.22 -38.77
C GLU A 533 25.07 -9.63 -38.58
N GLN A 534 25.33 -9.05 -37.41
CA GLN A 534 26.65 -8.51 -37.10
C GLN A 534 27.65 -9.66 -36.93
N LEU A 535 28.70 -9.69 -37.74
CA LEU A 535 29.68 -10.77 -37.71
C LEU A 535 30.87 -10.41 -36.82
N ALA A 536 31.36 -11.40 -36.06
CA ALA A 536 32.64 -11.27 -35.36
C ALA A 536 33.79 -11.14 -36.36
N VAL A 537 34.77 -10.27 -36.09
CA VAL A 537 35.93 -10.05 -36.98
C VAL A 537 36.69 -11.36 -37.22
N GLY A 538 36.76 -12.24 -36.22
CA GLY A 538 37.38 -13.56 -36.34
C GLY A 538 36.66 -14.47 -37.35
N TYR A 539 35.34 -14.37 -37.46
CA TYR A 539 34.56 -15.08 -38.48
C TYR A 539 34.85 -14.52 -39.87
N LYS A 540 34.91 -13.20 -40.03
CA LYS A 540 35.28 -12.52 -41.29
C LYS A 540 36.68 -12.94 -41.75
N VAL A 541 37.66 -12.94 -40.85
CA VAL A 541 39.02 -13.40 -41.14
C VAL A 541 39.04 -14.86 -41.60
N ALA A 542 38.32 -15.75 -40.91
CA ALA A 542 38.29 -17.18 -41.25
C ALA A 542 37.67 -17.48 -42.61
N ARG A 543 36.62 -16.72 -43.01
CA ARG A 543 35.94 -16.85 -44.31
C ARG A 543 36.63 -16.11 -45.45
N SER A 544 37.48 -15.14 -45.16
CA SER A 544 38.17 -14.33 -46.17
C SER A 544 39.31 -15.07 -46.92
N ARG A 545 39.82 -14.43 -47.97
CA ARG A 545 41.04 -14.83 -48.69
C ARG A 545 42.27 -14.96 -47.79
N VAL A 546 42.33 -14.18 -46.70
CA VAL A 546 43.43 -14.21 -45.73
C VAL A 546 43.45 -15.52 -44.94
N ALA A 547 42.28 -16.04 -44.54
CA ALA A 547 42.13 -17.15 -43.59
C ALA A 547 42.82 -16.90 -42.22
N ALA A 548 42.65 -17.81 -41.26
CA ALA A 548 43.18 -17.61 -39.89
C ALA A 548 44.71 -17.81 -39.77
N ALA A 549 45.35 -18.53 -40.71
CA ALA A 549 46.75 -18.91 -40.58
C ALA A 549 47.72 -17.71 -40.65
N PRO A 550 47.58 -16.74 -41.58
CA PRO A 550 48.48 -15.58 -41.67
C PRO A 550 48.43 -14.64 -40.46
N VAL A 551 47.30 -14.58 -39.75
CA VAL A 551 47.17 -13.78 -38.51
C VAL A 551 47.47 -14.58 -37.23
N SER A 552 47.82 -15.86 -37.36
CA SER A 552 48.04 -16.73 -36.22
C SER A 552 49.28 -16.34 -35.39
N PRO A 553 49.32 -16.68 -34.08
CA PRO A 553 50.50 -16.48 -33.25
C PRO A 553 51.74 -17.22 -33.77
N ALA A 554 51.56 -18.36 -34.46
CA ALA A 554 52.65 -19.11 -35.08
C ALA A 554 53.28 -18.32 -36.24
N MET A 555 52.46 -17.79 -37.14
CA MET A 555 52.93 -16.95 -38.25
C MET A 555 53.63 -15.69 -37.73
N ARG A 556 53.05 -15.00 -36.74
CA ARG A 556 53.65 -13.82 -36.09
C ARG A 556 55.04 -14.10 -35.50
N ARG A 557 55.27 -15.28 -34.90
CA ARG A 557 56.58 -15.67 -34.37
C ARG A 557 57.62 -15.90 -35.48
N ILE A 558 57.18 -16.34 -36.66
CA ILE A 558 58.04 -16.58 -37.83
C ILE A 558 58.36 -15.25 -38.54
N THR A 559 57.38 -14.35 -38.66
CA THR A 559 57.52 -13.08 -39.40
C THR A 559 58.03 -11.90 -38.56
N ARG A 560 58.27 -12.09 -37.25
CA ARG A 560 58.84 -11.03 -36.39
C ARG A 560 60.23 -10.58 -36.88
N PRO A 561 60.57 -9.28 -36.80
CA PRO A 561 61.85 -8.75 -37.31
C PRO A 561 63.12 -9.46 -36.80
N GLY A 562 63.10 -9.98 -35.57
CA GLY A 562 64.23 -10.71 -34.98
C GLY A 562 64.28 -12.23 -35.26
N SER A 563 63.33 -12.79 -36.02
CA SER A 563 63.31 -14.23 -36.32
C SER A 563 64.51 -14.64 -37.17
N ARG A 564 64.89 -15.92 -37.12
CA ARG A 564 66.00 -16.43 -37.95
C ARG A 564 65.69 -16.25 -39.43
N LEU A 565 64.45 -16.55 -39.84
CA LEU A 565 63.97 -16.44 -41.22
C LEU A 565 64.05 -14.99 -41.75
N MET A 566 63.56 -14.03 -40.98
CA MET A 566 63.53 -12.61 -41.37
C MET A 566 64.91 -11.95 -41.36
N ARG A 567 65.86 -12.48 -40.57
CA ARG A 567 67.27 -12.06 -40.62
C ARG A 567 68.02 -12.63 -41.81
N THR A 568 67.64 -13.83 -42.27
CA THR A 568 68.31 -14.50 -43.41
C THR A 568 67.77 -14.03 -44.77
N LEU A 569 66.45 -13.86 -44.88
CA LEU A 569 65.80 -13.31 -46.07
C LEU A 569 65.78 -11.79 -45.90
N ARG A 570 66.64 -11.05 -46.60
CA ARG A 570 66.71 -9.58 -46.48
C ARG A 570 65.42 -8.96 -47.00
N PHE A 571 64.41 -8.80 -46.14
CA PHE A 571 63.16 -8.12 -46.45
C PHE A 571 63.30 -6.60 -46.30
N PRO A 572 62.75 -5.79 -47.22
CA PRO A 572 62.61 -4.35 -47.02
C PRO A 572 61.76 -4.04 -45.77
N ALA A 573 62.11 -2.98 -45.04
CA ALA A 573 61.40 -2.61 -43.82
C ALA A 573 59.91 -2.34 -44.10
N GLY A 574 59.02 -2.98 -43.34
CA GLY A 574 57.56 -2.80 -43.44
C GLY A 574 56.83 -3.71 -44.44
N GLU A 575 57.53 -4.48 -45.27
CA GLU A 575 56.87 -5.41 -46.21
C GLU A 575 56.23 -6.63 -45.53
N ALA A 576 56.80 -7.08 -44.41
CA ALA A 576 56.26 -8.21 -43.64
C ALA A 576 54.89 -7.90 -43.03
N ASP A 577 54.67 -6.65 -42.60
CA ASP A 577 53.39 -6.20 -42.02
C ASP A 577 52.28 -6.06 -43.09
N ARG A 578 52.67 -5.98 -44.37
CA ARG A 578 51.77 -5.93 -45.54
C ARG A 578 51.46 -7.30 -46.13
N LEU A 579 52.06 -8.39 -45.61
CA LEU A 579 51.85 -9.75 -46.11
C LEU A 579 50.37 -10.12 -46.15
N VAL A 580 49.64 -9.84 -45.08
CA VAL A 580 48.20 -10.11 -44.97
C VAL A 580 47.40 -9.29 -46.00
N SER A 581 47.75 -8.03 -46.21
CA SER A 581 47.12 -7.17 -47.21
C SER A 581 47.41 -7.62 -48.64
N ARG A 582 48.61 -8.16 -48.91
CA ARG A 582 48.97 -8.75 -50.20
C ARG A 582 48.20 -10.04 -50.48
N ILE A 583 47.93 -10.84 -49.44
CA ILE A 583 47.08 -12.03 -49.55
C ILE A 583 45.62 -11.61 -49.81
N ASP A 584 45.13 -10.59 -49.12
CA ASP A 584 43.75 -10.10 -49.29
C ASP A 584 43.51 -9.55 -50.72
N GLU A 585 44.48 -8.83 -51.27
CA GLU A 585 44.46 -8.33 -52.65
C GLU A 585 44.77 -9.41 -53.70
N GLY A 586 45.08 -10.64 -53.30
CA GLY A 586 45.41 -11.74 -54.22
C GLY A 586 46.77 -11.62 -54.92
N GLN A 587 47.65 -10.72 -54.47
CA GLN A 587 49.01 -10.56 -55.00
C GLN A 587 49.93 -11.71 -54.61
N ILE A 588 49.60 -12.41 -53.51
CA ILE A 588 50.35 -13.57 -53.01
C ILE A 588 49.33 -14.66 -52.68
N SER A 589 49.52 -15.84 -53.27
CA SER A 589 48.76 -17.06 -52.94
C SER A 589 49.70 -18.10 -52.33
N ALA A 590 49.19 -18.92 -51.40
CA ALA A 590 49.94 -20.03 -50.82
C ALA A 590 50.20 -21.16 -51.84
N ALA A 591 49.37 -21.27 -52.88
CA ALA A 591 49.53 -22.17 -54.01
C ALA A 591 49.46 -21.36 -55.31
N GLY A 592 50.52 -21.41 -56.12
CA GLY A 592 50.50 -20.84 -57.47
C GLY A 592 49.48 -21.56 -58.35
N GLN A 593 48.95 -20.88 -59.37
CA GLN A 593 48.10 -21.55 -60.36
C GLN A 593 48.90 -22.72 -60.98
N PRO A 594 48.37 -23.95 -61.00
CA PRO A 594 49.06 -25.08 -61.60
C PRO A 594 49.30 -24.77 -63.09
N ALA A 595 50.57 -24.79 -63.50
CA ALA A 595 50.92 -24.57 -64.89
C ALA A 595 50.34 -25.69 -65.77
N THR A 596 49.79 -25.34 -66.94
CA THR A 596 49.31 -26.33 -67.90
C THR A 596 50.48 -27.24 -68.32
N PRO A 597 50.37 -28.57 -68.15
CA PRO A 597 51.42 -29.49 -68.56
C PRO A 597 51.72 -29.37 -70.06
N ALA A 598 53.00 -29.35 -70.45
CA ALA A 598 53.42 -29.03 -71.82
C ALA A 598 52.83 -29.96 -72.91
N GLY A 599 52.43 -31.17 -72.55
CA GLY A 599 51.82 -32.17 -73.43
C GLY A 599 50.29 -32.18 -73.50
N LEU A 600 49.60 -31.31 -72.75
CA LEU A 600 48.14 -31.20 -72.81
C LEU A 600 47.73 -30.36 -74.04
N LEU A 601 46.89 -30.91 -74.91
CA LEU A 601 46.35 -30.21 -76.08
C LEU A 601 45.21 -29.28 -75.65
N THR A 602 45.46 -27.97 -75.64
CA THR A 602 44.45 -26.92 -75.36
C THR A 602 43.94 -26.28 -76.65
N VAL A 603 42.70 -25.78 -76.65
CA VAL A 603 42.05 -25.18 -77.84
C VAL A 603 42.86 -24.03 -78.46
N GLY A 604 43.59 -23.26 -77.66
CA GLY A 604 44.51 -22.21 -78.14
C GLY A 604 45.68 -22.70 -79.01
N ARG A 605 45.98 -24.02 -79.03
CA ARG A 605 47.02 -24.61 -79.90
C ARG A 605 46.47 -25.13 -81.25
N PHE A 606 45.15 -25.13 -81.47
CA PHE A 606 44.49 -25.57 -82.71
C PHE A 606 44.09 -24.40 -83.65
N ALA A 607 44.70 -23.23 -83.52
CA ALA A 607 44.34 -22.03 -84.30
C ALA A 607 44.63 -22.10 -85.83
N ALA A 608 45.06 -23.25 -86.35
CA ALA A 608 45.14 -23.50 -87.80
C ALA A 608 44.42 -24.84 -88.13
N PRO A 609 43.33 -24.84 -88.92
CA PRO A 609 42.63 -26.07 -89.27
C PRO A 609 43.42 -26.87 -90.31
N PRO A 610 43.62 -28.20 -90.16
CA PRO A 610 44.01 -29.04 -91.28
C PRO A 610 42.82 -29.22 -92.23
N GLU A 611 43.03 -28.97 -93.53
CA GLU A 611 42.04 -29.19 -94.59
C GLU A 611 41.79 -30.70 -94.80
N VAL A 612 40.82 -31.25 -94.07
CA VAL A 612 40.24 -32.58 -94.36
C VAL A 612 38.73 -32.47 -94.21
N ALA A 613 37.99 -32.85 -95.26
CA ALA A 613 36.54 -32.78 -95.32
C ALA A 613 35.90 -33.64 -94.19
N GLY A 614 35.15 -32.99 -93.29
CA GLY A 614 34.50 -33.60 -92.12
C GLY A 614 34.98 -33.08 -90.75
N SER A 615 35.97 -32.19 -90.70
CA SER A 615 36.59 -31.65 -89.47
C SER A 615 35.75 -30.61 -88.71
N GLU A 616 34.70 -30.03 -89.32
CA GLU A 616 33.89 -29.00 -88.66
C GLU A 616 33.12 -29.53 -87.43
N ARG A 617 32.51 -30.71 -87.53
CA ARG A 617 31.79 -31.32 -86.39
C ARG A 617 32.72 -31.67 -85.22
N TYR A 618 33.95 -32.11 -85.52
CA TYR A 618 34.95 -32.44 -84.50
C TYR A 618 35.47 -31.18 -83.79
N LEU A 619 35.73 -30.10 -84.54
CA LEU A 619 36.13 -28.82 -83.95
C LEU A 619 34.99 -28.17 -83.15
N GLN A 620 33.73 -28.31 -83.59
CA GLN A 620 32.56 -27.85 -82.82
C GLN A 620 32.41 -28.64 -81.51
N ALA A 621 32.56 -29.96 -81.53
CA ALA A 621 32.50 -30.79 -80.33
C ALA A 621 33.64 -30.48 -79.35
N LEU A 622 34.86 -30.21 -79.84
CA LEU A 622 35.99 -29.78 -79.01
C LEU A 622 35.78 -28.40 -78.38
N ARG A 623 35.23 -27.43 -79.14
CA ARG A 623 34.87 -26.12 -78.57
C ARG A 623 33.78 -26.24 -77.53
N GLN A 624 32.74 -27.04 -77.77
CA GLN A 624 31.70 -27.29 -76.78
C GLN A 624 32.27 -27.99 -75.54
N LEU A 625 33.17 -28.98 -75.70
CA LEU A 625 33.80 -29.62 -74.55
C LEU A 625 34.66 -28.65 -73.73
N ASP A 626 35.39 -27.73 -74.38
CA ASP A 626 36.18 -26.67 -73.74
C ASP A 626 35.30 -25.61 -73.08
N GLU A 627 34.18 -25.22 -73.70
CA GLU A 627 33.16 -24.35 -73.10
C GLU A 627 32.55 -25.00 -71.86
N HIS A 628 32.24 -26.30 -71.92
CA HIS A 628 31.70 -27.06 -70.79
C HIS A 628 32.74 -27.27 -69.68
N TRP A 629 34.01 -27.51 -70.03
CA TRP A 629 35.11 -27.62 -69.06
C TRP A 629 35.47 -26.29 -68.42
N SER A 630 35.45 -25.19 -69.19
CA SER A 630 35.68 -23.84 -68.66
C SER A 630 34.52 -23.37 -67.80
N THR A 631 33.26 -23.68 -68.14
CA THR A 631 32.11 -23.43 -67.24
C THR A 631 32.14 -24.32 -66.00
N ALA A 632 32.53 -25.60 -66.10
CA ALA A 632 32.70 -26.47 -64.94
C ALA A 632 33.87 -26.04 -64.03
N ALA A 633 34.98 -25.56 -64.61
CA ALA A 633 36.12 -25.03 -63.86
C ALA A 633 35.78 -23.67 -63.21
N ALA A 634 35.00 -22.81 -63.89
CA ALA A 634 34.51 -21.56 -63.31
C ALA A 634 33.55 -21.79 -62.14
N ALA A 635 32.77 -22.87 -62.16
CA ALA A 635 31.88 -23.24 -61.06
C ALA A 635 32.60 -23.83 -59.82
N ALA A 636 33.88 -24.22 -59.94
CA ALA A 636 34.66 -24.84 -58.87
C ALA A 636 35.58 -23.87 -58.09
N VAL A 637 35.64 -22.59 -58.46
CA VAL A 637 36.41 -21.59 -57.72
C VAL A 637 35.51 -20.93 -56.68
N ASP A 638 35.55 -21.44 -55.46
CA ASP A 638 35.00 -20.75 -54.29
C ASP A 638 35.87 -19.51 -54.02
N GLU A 639 35.61 -18.42 -54.75
CA GLU A 639 36.32 -17.15 -54.55
C GLU A 639 35.92 -16.56 -53.20
N ARG A 640 36.69 -16.93 -52.17
CA ARG A 640 36.54 -16.35 -50.85
C ARG A 640 36.51 -14.82 -50.95
N PRO A 641 35.65 -14.14 -50.18
CA PRO A 641 35.55 -12.69 -50.21
C PRO A 641 36.83 -12.03 -49.68
N LYS A 642 37.09 -10.79 -50.13
CA LYS A 642 38.11 -9.93 -49.51
C LYS A 642 37.71 -9.61 -48.07
N LEU A 643 38.69 -9.54 -47.17
CA LEU A 643 38.50 -9.16 -45.78
C LEU A 643 38.31 -7.65 -45.62
N GLY A 644 38.98 -6.85 -46.47
CA GLY A 644 38.99 -5.40 -46.31
C GLY A 644 39.83 -5.00 -45.09
N ILE A 645 41.15 -5.15 -45.19
CA ILE A 645 42.08 -4.96 -44.05
C ILE A 645 41.88 -3.65 -43.30
N THR A 646 41.61 -2.55 -43.99
CA THR A 646 41.41 -1.24 -43.36
C THR A 646 40.13 -1.22 -42.51
N GLU A 647 39.03 -1.78 -43.02
CA GLU A 647 37.75 -1.86 -42.30
C GLU A 647 37.86 -2.84 -41.12
N ALA A 648 38.38 -4.05 -41.35
CA ALA A 648 38.57 -5.04 -40.29
C ALA A 648 39.52 -4.54 -39.20
N THR A 649 40.56 -3.77 -39.56
CA THR A 649 41.45 -3.12 -38.58
C THR A 649 40.72 -1.98 -37.85
N GLY A 650 39.90 -1.21 -38.56
CA GLY A 650 39.04 -0.18 -37.96
C GLY A 650 38.05 -0.75 -36.95
N ASP A 651 37.40 -1.87 -37.27
CA ASP A 651 36.50 -2.60 -36.38
C ASP A 651 37.25 -3.13 -35.14
N MET A 652 38.43 -3.71 -35.32
CA MET A 652 39.26 -4.17 -34.21
C MET A 652 39.69 -3.03 -33.28
N MET A 653 40.13 -1.92 -33.84
CA MET A 653 40.56 -0.75 -33.06
C MET A 653 39.37 -0.09 -32.35
N ALA A 654 38.17 -0.16 -32.93
CA ALA A 654 36.94 0.29 -32.29
C ALA A 654 36.52 -0.57 -31.11
N GLY A 655 36.54 -1.90 -31.29
CA GLY A 655 36.12 -2.84 -30.26
C GLY A 655 37.11 -2.95 -29.10
N LEU A 656 38.39 -2.63 -29.36
CA LEU A 656 39.46 -2.59 -28.36
C LEU A 656 39.72 -1.19 -27.80
N ASP A 657 38.85 -0.23 -28.08
CA ASP A 657 38.90 1.12 -27.51
C ASP A 657 38.81 1.05 -25.98
N ALA A 658 39.92 1.35 -25.31
CA ALA A 658 40.01 1.27 -23.86
C ALA A 658 39.07 2.26 -23.15
N GLU A 659 38.70 3.39 -23.79
CA GLU A 659 37.75 4.33 -23.20
C GLU A 659 36.34 3.75 -23.08
N LYS A 660 35.95 2.85 -23.99
CA LYS A 660 34.59 2.27 -24.02
C LYS A 660 34.55 0.90 -23.37
N THR A 661 35.45 0.01 -23.78
CA THR A 661 35.40 -1.41 -23.41
C THR A 661 35.80 -1.65 -21.95
N MET A 662 36.79 -0.90 -21.43
CA MET A 662 37.17 -1.02 -20.02
C MET A 662 36.09 -0.46 -19.09
N VAL A 663 35.51 0.70 -19.44
CA VAL A 663 34.45 1.33 -18.64
C VAL A 663 33.23 0.43 -18.56
N ALA A 664 32.73 -0.10 -19.69
CA ALA A 664 31.60 -1.01 -19.70
C ALA A 664 31.85 -2.29 -18.88
N THR A 665 33.00 -2.94 -19.09
CA THR A 665 33.35 -4.20 -18.39
C THR A 665 33.49 -3.99 -16.88
N LEU A 666 34.09 -2.87 -16.45
CA LEU A 666 34.29 -2.56 -15.05
C LEU A 666 32.98 -2.17 -14.37
N LEU A 667 32.12 -1.37 -15.02
CA LEU A 667 30.79 -1.02 -14.51
C LEU A 667 29.93 -2.27 -14.28
N ASP A 668 29.91 -3.21 -15.22
CA ASP A 668 29.18 -4.49 -15.07
C ASP A 668 29.75 -5.36 -13.94
N ALA A 669 31.07 -5.37 -13.75
CA ALA A 669 31.72 -6.19 -12.72
C ALA A 669 31.56 -5.65 -11.29
N MET A 670 31.29 -4.36 -11.10
CA MET A 670 31.28 -3.75 -9.76
C MET A 670 30.06 -4.09 -8.90
N ASN A 671 28.97 -4.61 -9.48
CA ASN A 671 27.71 -4.95 -8.80
C ASN A 671 27.24 -3.90 -7.77
N LEU A 672 27.22 -2.62 -8.18
CA LEU A 672 26.79 -1.52 -7.32
C LEU A 672 25.26 -1.42 -7.25
N PRO A 673 24.67 -1.02 -6.10
CA PRO A 673 23.27 -0.61 -6.03
C PRO A 673 22.98 0.49 -7.05
N ASP A 674 21.77 0.53 -7.61
CA ASP A 674 21.44 1.44 -8.72
C ASP A 674 21.71 2.92 -8.39
N ARG A 675 21.50 3.34 -7.13
CA ARG A 675 21.80 4.71 -6.67
C ARG A 675 23.28 5.10 -6.69
N LEU A 676 24.19 4.12 -6.76
CA LEU A 676 25.65 4.32 -6.75
C LEU A 676 26.27 4.02 -8.12
N LYS A 677 25.47 3.67 -9.13
CA LYS A 677 25.98 3.42 -10.48
C LYS A 677 26.32 4.75 -11.16
N PRO A 678 27.55 4.93 -11.66
CA PRO A 678 27.90 6.14 -12.42
C PRO A 678 27.11 6.22 -13.73
N SER A 679 26.76 7.43 -14.17
CA SER A 679 26.00 7.70 -15.39
C SER A 679 26.83 7.61 -16.68
N GLY A 680 27.79 6.68 -16.73
CA GLY A 680 28.66 6.41 -17.88
C GLY A 680 30.11 6.90 -17.74
N GLU A 681 30.39 7.89 -16.88
CA GLU A 681 31.75 8.31 -16.57
C GLU A 681 32.23 7.72 -15.23
N LEU A 682 33.50 7.32 -15.15
CA LEU A 682 34.13 6.90 -13.90
C LEU A 682 34.44 8.14 -13.05
N THR A 683 33.43 8.76 -12.46
CA THR A 683 33.58 9.84 -11.46
C THR A 683 33.34 9.28 -10.06
N GLU A 684 33.98 9.87 -9.04
CA GLU A 684 33.71 9.45 -7.66
C GLU A 684 32.23 9.64 -7.33
N VAL A 685 31.63 8.63 -6.72
CA VAL A 685 30.25 8.69 -6.27
C VAL A 685 30.20 9.58 -5.04
N MET A 686 29.70 10.79 -5.23
CA MET A 686 29.31 11.69 -4.16
C MET A 686 27.89 11.33 -3.77
N ALA A 687 27.73 10.57 -2.69
CA ALA A 687 26.43 10.14 -2.21
C ALA A 687 26.02 10.94 -0.97
N TYR A 688 24.80 11.44 -0.97
CA TYR A 688 24.18 12.07 0.20
C TYR A 688 23.51 11.00 1.08
N PRO A 689 23.39 11.22 2.41
CA PRO A 689 22.63 10.32 3.27
C PRO A 689 21.14 10.39 2.93
N ALA A 690 20.42 9.27 3.02
CA ALA A 690 18.98 9.23 2.82
C ALA A 690 18.25 8.94 4.14
N PHE A 691 17.21 9.73 4.45
CA PHE A 691 16.39 9.58 5.64
C PHE A 691 14.92 9.39 5.25
N ASP A 692 14.39 8.21 5.58
CA ASP A 692 13.03 7.78 5.21
C ASP A 692 12.00 8.12 6.32
N MET A 693 12.40 8.90 7.33
CA MET A 693 11.55 9.21 8.47
C MET A 693 10.56 10.35 8.16
N PRO A 694 9.30 10.26 8.64
CA PRO A 694 8.29 11.27 8.35
C PRO A 694 8.53 12.56 9.16
N MET A 695 8.86 13.64 8.46
CA MET A 695 9.31 14.90 9.08
C MET A 695 8.20 15.76 9.69
N TYR A 696 6.91 15.44 9.50
CA TYR A 696 5.81 16.17 10.16
C TYR A 696 5.83 16.01 11.70
N ARG A 697 6.36 14.88 12.20
CA ARG A 697 6.41 14.59 13.65
C ARG A 697 7.31 15.56 14.41
N ASP A 698 8.43 15.95 13.81
CA ASP A 698 9.34 16.94 14.40
C ASP A 698 8.67 18.33 14.47
N LEU A 699 7.86 18.68 13.47
CA LEU A 699 7.10 19.94 13.45
C LEU A 699 5.99 19.94 14.52
N LEU A 700 5.28 18.82 14.68
CA LEU A 700 4.30 18.63 15.76
C LEU A 700 4.91 18.70 17.16
N THR A 701 6.13 18.19 17.32
CA THR A 701 6.86 18.22 18.60
C THR A 701 7.19 19.65 19.02
N MET A 702 7.37 20.58 18.08
CA MET A 702 7.55 22.00 18.38
C MET A 702 6.27 22.65 18.90
N SER A 703 5.18 22.50 18.15
CA SER A 703 3.83 22.96 18.51
C SER A 703 2.81 22.46 17.49
N VAL A 704 1.58 22.23 17.93
CA VAL A 704 0.45 21.99 17.02
C VAL A 704 0.25 23.18 16.07
N ASP A 705 0.42 24.40 16.57
CA ASP A 705 0.27 25.63 15.78
C ASP A 705 1.37 25.83 14.73
N THR A 706 2.56 25.25 14.90
CA THR A 706 3.60 25.29 13.86
C THR A 706 3.33 24.28 12.75
N PHE A 707 2.58 23.22 13.05
CA PHE A 707 2.18 22.22 12.07
C PHE A 707 0.96 22.67 11.29
N VAL A 708 -0.17 22.95 11.96
CA VAL A 708 -1.37 23.53 11.35
C VAL A 708 -1.94 24.58 12.31
N PRO A 709 -1.77 25.88 12.01
CA PRO A 709 -2.27 26.94 12.87
C PRO A 709 -3.79 26.83 13.09
N ASN A 710 -4.25 27.13 14.30
CA ASN A 710 -5.68 27.16 14.63
C ASN A 710 -6.44 25.84 14.41
N LEU A 711 -5.74 24.70 14.25
CA LEU A 711 -6.37 23.39 14.10
C LEU A 711 -7.26 23.02 15.30
N GLY A 712 -6.89 23.50 16.50
CA GLY A 712 -7.66 23.31 17.72
C GLY A 712 -9.01 24.05 17.77
N LEU A 713 -9.30 24.95 16.82
CA LEU A 713 -10.59 25.63 16.69
C LEU A 713 -11.70 24.75 16.11
N LEU A 714 -11.36 23.61 15.50
CA LEU A 714 -12.35 22.64 15.03
C LEU A 714 -13.23 22.18 16.21
N PRO A 715 -14.55 22.22 16.14
CA PRO A 715 -15.42 21.69 17.20
C PRO A 715 -15.07 20.22 17.56
N PRO A 716 -15.22 19.81 18.83
CA PRO A 716 -15.11 18.39 19.18
C PRO A 716 -16.19 17.58 18.47
N ASN A 717 -15.88 16.31 18.14
CA ASN A 717 -16.75 15.41 17.38
C ASN A 717 -17.14 15.96 16.00
N SER A 718 -16.14 16.40 15.23
CA SER A 718 -16.32 16.93 13.88
C SER A 718 -15.53 16.14 12.85
N ILE A 719 -16.06 16.07 11.63
CA ILE A 719 -15.35 15.59 10.45
C ILE A 719 -15.34 16.69 9.38
N THR A 720 -14.18 16.94 8.78
CA THR A 720 -14.02 17.99 7.77
C THR A 720 -12.93 17.65 6.77
N LEU A 721 -12.84 18.44 5.69
CA LEU A 721 -11.81 18.32 4.67
C LEU A 721 -10.92 19.57 4.67
N LEU A 722 -9.61 19.34 4.75
CA LEU A 722 -8.57 20.33 4.48
C LEU A 722 -7.79 19.92 3.24
N GLU A 723 -6.93 20.81 2.77
CA GLU A 723 -6.07 20.58 1.62
C GLU A 723 -4.60 20.63 2.04
N ASN A 724 -3.79 19.81 1.38
CA ASN A 724 -2.35 19.79 1.61
C ASN A 724 -1.69 21.10 1.13
N ASN A 725 -1.06 21.86 2.03
CA ASN A 725 -0.33 23.08 1.66
C ASN A 725 1.09 22.70 1.19
N ARG A 726 1.19 22.36 -0.10
CA ARG A 726 2.47 21.95 -0.71
C ARG A 726 3.55 23.03 -0.63
N LYS A 727 3.19 24.30 -0.82
CA LYS A 727 4.13 25.42 -0.73
C LYS A 727 4.81 25.47 0.64
N PHE A 728 4.05 25.27 1.72
CA PHE A 728 4.59 25.18 3.08
C PHE A 728 5.48 23.95 3.27
N ILE A 729 5.01 22.76 2.87
CA ILE A 729 5.75 21.50 3.03
C ILE A 729 7.07 21.53 2.27
N GLU A 730 7.06 21.96 1.01
CA GLU A 730 8.26 22.11 0.20
C GLU A 730 9.23 23.09 0.85
N SER A 731 8.74 24.24 1.31
CA SER A 731 9.57 25.25 2.00
C SER A 731 10.25 24.65 3.24
N TYR A 732 9.49 23.94 4.06
CA TYR A 732 9.98 23.24 5.26
C TYR A 732 11.05 22.19 4.92
N LEU A 733 10.79 21.33 3.93
CA LEU A 733 11.75 20.31 3.47
C LEU A 733 13.00 20.95 2.84
N ILE A 734 12.87 22.04 2.08
CA ILE A 734 14.04 22.75 1.53
C ILE A 734 14.89 23.33 2.66
N GLY A 735 14.27 23.87 3.71
CA GLY A 735 14.95 24.34 4.92
C GLY A 735 15.70 23.24 5.67
N LEU A 736 15.07 22.08 5.85
CA LEU A 736 15.71 20.87 6.40
C LEU A 736 16.94 20.46 5.58
N ASN A 737 16.78 20.30 4.27
CA ASN A 737 17.86 19.87 3.39
C ASN A 737 18.98 20.91 3.29
N HIS A 738 18.66 22.20 3.31
CA HIS A 738 19.65 23.27 3.32
C HIS A 738 20.52 23.24 4.57
N GLU A 739 19.91 23.13 5.76
CA GLU A 739 20.67 23.07 7.01
C GLU A 739 21.46 21.76 7.13
N MET A 740 20.88 20.64 6.71
CA MET A 740 21.62 19.36 6.66
C MET A 740 22.83 19.46 5.74
N ALA A 741 22.71 20.07 4.56
CA ALA A 741 23.85 20.28 3.67
C ALA A 741 24.92 21.20 4.28
N ARG A 742 24.53 22.19 5.11
CA ARG A 742 25.47 23.03 5.86
C ARG A 742 26.23 22.22 6.90
N GLU A 743 25.55 21.36 7.65
CA GLU A 743 26.17 20.46 8.62
C GLU A 743 27.09 19.43 7.94
N LEU A 744 26.65 18.82 6.84
CA LEU A 744 27.46 17.89 6.05
C LEU A 744 28.75 18.57 5.56
N LEU A 745 28.66 19.79 5.06
CA LEU A 745 29.82 20.57 4.64
C LEU A 745 30.73 20.91 5.82
N TRP A 746 30.17 21.37 6.94
CA TRP A 746 30.92 21.72 8.15
C TRP A 746 31.67 20.52 8.74
N ARG A 747 31.08 19.32 8.66
CA ARG A 747 31.65 18.07 9.15
C ARG A 747 32.49 17.33 8.10
N GLU A 748 32.79 17.97 6.97
CA GLU A 748 33.58 17.40 5.86
C GLU A 748 33.04 16.06 5.31
N TYR A 749 31.72 15.88 5.34
CA TYR A 749 31.08 14.71 4.73
C TYR A 749 31.23 14.76 3.20
N PRO A 750 31.61 13.66 2.53
CA PRO A 750 31.91 13.66 1.10
C PRO A 750 30.64 13.71 0.24
N THR A 751 30.09 14.92 0.04
CA THR A 751 28.92 15.19 -0.78
C THR A 751 29.11 16.47 -1.61
N ASP A 752 28.43 16.56 -2.75
CA ASP A 752 28.40 17.75 -3.60
C ASP A 752 27.42 18.83 -3.09
N SER A 753 26.77 18.58 -1.95
CA SER A 753 25.77 19.45 -1.31
C SER A 753 24.49 19.68 -2.15
N ARG A 754 24.29 18.92 -3.24
CA ARG A 754 23.10 19.00 -4.10
C ARG A 754 22.07 17.91 -3.81
N GLY A 755 22.48 16.89 -3.05
CA GLY A 755 21.61 15.82 -2.60
C GLY A 755 20.41 16.31 -1.78
N THR A 756 19.36 15.49 -1.72
CA THR A 756 18.15 15.79 -0.93
C THR A 756 17.96 14.70 0.13
N PRO A 757 18.65 14.77 1.28
CA PRO A 757 18.54 13.78 2.34
C PRO A 757 17.12 13.50 2.86
N PHE A 758 16.28 14.53 2.96
CA PHE A 758 14.93 14.45 3.50
C PHE A 758 13.90 14.69 2.39
N ARG A 759 13.16 13.64 2.02
CA ARG A 759 12.11 13.72 0.99
C ARG A 759 10.73 13.30 1.48
N GLN A 760 10.63 12.79 2.71
CA GLN A 760 9.40 12.31 3.32
C GLN A 760 8.91 13.29 4.39
N PHE A 761 7.77 13.92 4.14
CA PHE A 761 7.06 14.74 5.12
C PHE A 761 6.02 13.91 5.87
N TRP A 762 5.08 13.27 5.18
CA TRP A 762 3.96 12.53 5.78
C TRP A 762 4.31 11.09 6.14
N ASP A 763 3.52 10.39 6.99
CA ASP A 763 3.72 8.95 7.26
C ASP A 763 3.04 8.09 6.18
N PRO A 764 3.77 7.32 5.35
CA PRO A 764 3.18 6.53 4.28
C PRO A 764 2.81 5.10 4.71
N ARG A 765 2.81 4.79 6.02
CA ARG A 765 2.54 3.43 6.54
C ARG A 765 1.18 2.86 6.14
N ALA A 766 0.19 3.71 5.94
CA ALA A 766 -1.14 3.31 5.49
C ALA A 766 -1.14 2.74 4.06
N VAL A 767 -0.12 3.04 3.24
CA VAL A 767 -0.09 2.67 1.82
C VAL A 767 0.29 1.21 1.63
N LEU A 768 -0.54 0.47 0.89
CA LEU A 768 -0.31 -0.93 0.55
C LEU A 768 0.83 -1.11 -0.50
N PRO A 769 1.58 -2.23 -0.45
CA PRO A 769 2.53 -2.59 -1.51
C PRO A 769 1.83 -2.92 -2.82
N VAL A 770 2.45 -2.56 -3.94
CA VAL A 770 2.01 -2.98 -5.28
C VAL A 770 2.63 -4.34 -5.64
N PRO A 771 1.95 -5.24 -6.37
CA PRO A 771 2.54 -6.51 -6.82
C PRO A 771 3.85 -6.29 -7.59
N ASN A 772 4.87 -7.12 -7.32
CA ASN A 772 6.22 -7.08 -7.92
C ASN A 772 7.05 -5.80 -7.65
N GLU A 773 6.64 -4.97 -6.69
CA GLU A 773 7.37 -3.75 -6.31
C GLU A 773 8.58 -4.08 -5.40
N THR A 774 9.78 -3.65 -5.78
CA THR A 774 10.96 -3.77 -4.91
C THR A 774 10.92 -2.73 -3.77
N PRO A 775 11.60 -2.98 -2.63
CA PRO A 775 11.64 -2.01 -1.53
C PRO A 775 12.20 -0.63 -1.92
N ALA A 776 13.11 -0.57 -2.90
CA ALA A 776 13.66 0.69 -3.40
C ALA A 776 12.63 1.47 -4.24
N GLN A 777 11.91 0.78 -5.14
CA GLN A 777 10.84 1.38 -5.93
C GLN A 777 9.70 1.87 -5.04
N ARG A 778 9.34 1.08 -4.01
CA ARG A 778 8.32 1.50 -3.04
C ARG A 778 8.70 2.77 -2.32
N ARG A 779 9.93 2.85 -1.80
CA ARG A 779 10.40 4.07 -1.13
C ARG A 779 10.38 5.27 -2.06
N GLU A 780 10.88 5.11 -3.28
CA GLU A 780 10.89 6.20 -4.26
C GLU A 780 9.48 6.68 -4.60
N ARG A 781 8.51 5.78 -4.77
CA ARG A 781 7.10 6.12 -5.04
C ARG A 781 6.44 6.85 -3.87
N LEU A 782 6.84 6.58 -2.63
CA LEU A 782 6.19 7.10 -1.43
C LEU A 782 6.68 8.49 -1.01
N TYR A 783 7.84 8.95 -1.49
CA TYR A 783 8.35 10.29 -1.16
C TYR A 783 7.40 11.40 -1.59
N ASP A 784 7.35 12.47 -0.78
CA ASP A 784 6.49 13.64 -1.02
C ASP A 784 7.11 14.61 -2.04
N ILE A 785 8.45 14.72 -2.12
CA ILE A 785 9.12 15.63 -3.06
C ILE A 785 10.11 14.94 -4.00
N LYS A 786 10.29 15.48 -5.21
CA LYS A 786 11.35 15.02 -6.13
C LYS A 786 12.73 15.52 -5.63
N PRO A 787 13.84 14.91 -6.07
CA PRO A 787 15.17 15.39 -5.70
C PRO A 787 15.36 16.85 -6.14
N LEU A 788 15.67 17.75 -5.21
CA LEU A 788 15.68 19.20 -5.43
C LEU A 788 16.65 19.65 -6.53
N HIS A 789 17.71 18.88 -6.81
CA HIS A 789 18.67 19.17 -7.88
C HIS A 789 18.14 18.86 -9.29
N GLN A 790 17.01 18.15 -9.40
CA GLN A 790 16.33 17.85 -10.66
C GLN A 790 15.20 18.85 -10.94
N VAL A 791 14.81 19.64 -9.94
CA VAL A 791 13.75 20.64 -10.05
C VAL A 791 14.25 21.81 -10.90
N PRO A 792 13.57 22.15 -12.01
CA PRO A 792 13.93 23.29 -12.84
C PRO A 792 13.89 24.59 -12.04
N LYS A 793 14.76 25.57 -12.38
CA LYS A 793 14.74 26.91 -11.77
C LYS A 793 13.44 27.68 -12.05
N THR A 794 12.74 27.32 -13.12
CA THR A 794 11.48 27.93 -13.56
C THR A 794 10.25 27.27 -12.95
N ALA A 795 10.39 26.14 -12.23
CA ALA A 795 9.26 25.49 -11.57
C ALA A 795 8.74 26.37 -10.43
N LEU A 796 7.43 26.43 -10.24
CA LEU A 796 6.82 27.17 -9.16
C LEU A 796 6.97 26.43 -7.83
N LEU A 797 6.92 27.18 -6.73
CA LEU A 797 6.86 26.57 -5.40
C LEU A 797 5.53 25.83 -5.24
N GLY A 798 5.55 24.55 -4.85
CA GLY A 798 4.38 23.69 -4.71
C GLY A 798 4.20 22.65 -5.84
N GLU A 799 4.96 22.74 -6.94
CA GLU A 799 4.87 21.84 -8.11
C GLU A 799 5.83 20.63 -8.05
N ASN A 800 6.53 20.44 -6.92
CA ASN A 800 7.57 19.43 -6.78
C ASN A 800 7.05 18.12 -6.16
N ASP A 801 5.78 17.76 -6.37
CA ASP A 801 5.27 16.48 -5.90
C ASP A 801 5.84 15.32 -6.72
N ASN A 802 6.33 14.30 -6.01
CA ASN A 802 6.92 13.09 -6.55
C ASN A 802 5.89 11.96 -6.80
N ARG A 803 4.71 12.02 -6.17
CA ARG A 803 3.63 11.05 -6.35
C ARG A 803 2.81 11.33 -7.60
N GLN A 804 2.69 12.59 -7.98
CA GLN A 804 1.97 13.04 -9.16
C GLN A 804 2.90 13.31 -10.36
N GLN A 805 2.35 13.20 -11.56
CA GLN A 805 3.05 13.60 -12.78
C GLN A 805 3.27 15.12 -12.80
N ALA A 806 4.28 15.58 -13.56
CA ALA A 806 4.47 17.01 -13.75
C ALA A 806 3.23 17.62 -14.42
N PRO A 807 2.76 18.79 -13.98
CA PRO A 807 1.59 19.42 -14.56
C PRO A 807 1.79 19.76 -16.04
N VAL A 808 0.69 19.84 -16.78
CA VAL A 808 0.69 20.36 -18.16
C VAL A 808 1.07 21.84 -18.12
N PRO A 809 1.90 22.37 -19.03
CA PRO A 809 2.27 23.79 -19.01
C PRO A 809 1.03 24.70 -19.01
N GLY A 810 0.82 25.44 -17.93
CA GLY A 810 -0.32 26.36 -17.74
C GLY A 810 -1.43 25.86 -16.81
N GLU A 811 -1.34 24.63 -16.27
CA GLU A 811 -2.22 24.12 -15.23
C GLU A 811 -1.43 23.94 -13.92
N ASP A 812 -2.01 24.31 -12.79
CA ASP A 812 -1.39 24.11 -11.47
C ASP A 812 -1.48 22.64 -11.06
N GLN A 813 -0.48 22.16 -10.31
CA GLN A 813 -0.50 20.82 -9.75
C GLN A 813 -1.54 20.72 -8.63
N LYS A 814 -2.56 19.86 -8.80
CA LYS A 814 -3.64 19.71 -7.81
C LYS A 814 -3.14 19.17 -6.47
N ASN A 815 -3.60 19.75 -5.37
CA ASN A 815 -3.25 19.28 -4.03
C ASN A 815 -4.16 18.13 -3.59
N ASP A 816 -3.60 17.29 -2.73
CA ASP A 816 -4.30 16.19 -2.08
C ASP A 816 -5.23 16.71 -0.97
N LEU A 817 -6.46 16.19 -0.91
CA LEU A 817 -7.37 16.40 0.21
C LEU A 817 -6.97 15.58 1.43
N VAL A 818 -7.18 16.16 2.60
CA VAL A 818 -6.91 15.55 3.90
C VAL A 818 -8.18 15.54 4.72
N LEU A 819 -8.69 14.34 5.00
CA LEU A 819 -9.80 14.13 5.91
C LEU A 819 -9.32 14.33 7.35
N VAL A 820 -9.97 15.25 8.05
CA VAL A 820 -9.69 15.58 9.45
C VAL A 820 -10.84 15.06 10.31
N ILE A 821 -10.54 14.12 11.20
CA ILE A 821 -11.50 13.58 12.17
C ILE A 821 -11.04 14.00 13.57
N ARG A 822 -11.88 14.77 14.26
CA ARG A 822 -11.67 15.16 15.66
C ARG A 822 -12.72 14.48 16.54
N GLY A 823 -12.30 13.54 17.39
CA GLY A 823 -13.18 12.89 18.37
C GLY A 823 -12.60 11.60 18.96
N GLU A 824 -13.31 11.02 19.93
CA GLU A 824 -12.86 9.82 20.66
C GLU A 824 -12.98 8.52 19.83
N LEU A 825 -13.65 8.56 18.68
CA LEU A 825 -13.90 7.39 17.81
C LEU A 825 -12.62 6.59 17.52
N LEU A 826 -11.61 7.24 16.93
CA LEU A 826 -10.38 6.56 16.50
C LEU A 826 -9.39 6.30 17.64
N LYS A 827 -9.67 6.84 18.82
CA LYS A 827 -8.96 6.49 20.05
C LYS A 827 -9.50 5.19 20.64
N LYS A 828 -10.83 4.97 20.60
CA LYS A 828 -11.47 3.72 21.05
C LYS A 828 -11.37 2.61 19.98
N TYR A 829 -11.50 2.96 18.70
CA TYR A 829 -11.47 2.06 17.55
C TYR A 829 -10.35 2.45 16.56
N PRO A 830 -9.06 2.32 16.93
CA PRO A 830 -7.93 2.69 16.06
C PRO A 830 -7.83 1.81 14.81
N THR A 831 -8.52 0.68 14.77
CA THR A 831 -8.55 -0.22 13.61
C THR A 831 -9.71 0.08 12.67
N ALA A 832 -10.55 1.09 12.89
CA ALA A 832 -11.62 1.44 11.96
C ALA A 832 -11.09 1.59 10.52
N ALA A 833 -11.82 1.08 9.54
CA ALA A 833 -11.45 1.22 8.13
C ALA A 833 -11.97 2.56 7.62
N ILE A 834 -11.06 3.42 7.14
CA ILE A 834 -11.40 4.71 6.56
C ILE A 834 -10.88 4.76 5.11
N TYR A 835 -11.77 5.07 4.18
CA TYR A 835 -11.46 5.14 2.76
C TYR A 835 -12.43 6.08 2.03
N ALA A 836 -12.04 6.56 0.85
CA ALA A 836 -12.94 7.27 -0.04
C ALA A 836 -13.59 6.29 -1.03
N HIS A 837 -14.88 6.43 -1.27
CA HIS A 837 -15.66 5.56 -2.16
C HIS A 837 -16.51 6.40 -3.12
N LYS A 838 -16.44 6.09 -4.42
CA LYS A 838 -17.17 6.78 -5.48
C LYS A 838 -18.68 6.75 -5.25
N ALA A 839 -19.33 7.89 -5.42
CA ALA A 839 -20.78 8.03 -5.38
C ALA A 839 -21.40 7.66 -6.75
N VAL A 840 -22.53 6.95 -6.72
CA VAL A 840 -23.34 6.62 -7.90
C VAL A 840 -24.82 6.86 -7.60
N TRP A 841 -25.63 7.06 -8.64
CA TRP A 841 -27.08 7.03 -8.49
C TRP A 841 -27.54 5.58 -8.23
N PRO A 842 -28.53 5.37 -7.33
CA PRO A 842 -29.18 4.08 -7.19
C PRO A 842 -29.81 3.64 -8.52
N ARG A 843 -29.94 2.33 -8.71
CA ARG A 843 -30.52 1.77 -9.95
C ARG A 843 -31.93 1.27 -9.69
N ASN A 844 -32.85 1.67 -10.56
CA ASN A 844 -34.19 1.13 -10.61
C ASN A 844 -34.19 -0.35 -11.02
N ARG A 845 -35.31 -1.05 -10.76
CA ARG A 845 -35.50 -2.46 -11.17
C ARG A 845 -35.34 -2.71 -12.67
N ASP A 846 -35.50 -1.67 -13.50
CA ASP A 846 -35.30 -1.71 -14.96
C ASP A 846 -33.85 -1.43 -15.40
N GLY A 847 -32.96 -1.14 -14.45
CA GLY A 847 -31.55 -0.83 -14.67
C GLY A 847 -31.26 0.64 -14.99
N SER A 848 -32.27 1.52 -15.02
CA SER A 848 -32.09 2.97 -15.18
C SER A 848 -31.56 3.62 -13.89
N GLU A 849 -30.82 4.73 -14.02
CA GLU A 849 -30.38 5.53 -12.87
C GLU A 849 -31.56 6.29 -12.28
N ASP A 850 -31.80 6.11 -10.98
CA ASP A 850 -32.73 6.92 -10.21
C ASP A 850 -32.00 8.16 -9.68
N LYS A 851 -32.38 9.33 -10.21
CA LYS A 851 -31.79 10.63 -9.84
C LYS A 851 -32.63 11.38 -8.82
N SER A 852 -33.72 10.77 -8.33
CA SER A 852 -34.62 11.38 -7.35
C SER A 852 -34.25 11.06 -5.91
N GLY A 853 -33.57 9.94 -5.64
CA GLY A 853 -33.08 9.56 -4.31
C GLY A 853 -31.65 9.99 -4.01
N GLU A 854 -31.16 9.66 -2.81
CA GLU A 854 -29.78 9.95 -2.38
C GLU A 854 -28.71 9.19 -3.18
N ARG A 855 -27.48 9.72 -3.18
CA ARG A 855 -26.33 9.05 -3.82
C ARG A 855 -25.94 7.83 -2.97
N VAL A 856 -25.65 6.71 -3.64
CA VAL A 856 -25.21 5.47 -2.97
C VAL A 856 -23.75 5.15 -3.30
N LEU A 857 -23.18 4.21 -2.55
CA LEU A 857 -21.83 3.70 -2.77
C LEU A 857 -21.75 2.86 -4.06
N ALA A 858 -20.73 3.06 -4.88
CA ALA A 858 -20.52 2.26 -6.07
C ALA A 858 -20.36 0.76 -5.76
N GLU A 859 -21.05 -0.10 -6.51
CA GLU A 859 -20.93 -1.54 -6.34
C GLU A 859 -19.74 -2.13 -7.12
N PHE A 860 -19.06 -3.09 -6.52
CA PHE A 860 -18.05 -3.94 -7.19
C PHE A 860 -18.10 -5.36 -6.63
N PRO A 861 -17.63 -6.38 -7.38
CA PRO A 861 -17.75 -7.77 -6.96
C PRO A 861 -17.04 -8.05 -5.63
N PRO A 862 -17.68 -8.72 -4.65
CA PRO A 862 -17.16 -8.87 -3.29
C PRO A 862 -15.87 -9.72 -3.16
N ASN A 863 -15.45 -10.39 -4.25
CA ASN A 863 -14.29 -11.29 -4.28
C ASN A 863 -13.08 -10.72 -5.02
N LEU A 864 -13.13 -9.45 -5.43
CA LEU A 864 -12.02 -8.77 -6.11
C LEU A 864 -11.49 -7.64 -5.23
N PRO A 865 -10.18 -7.33 -5.31
CA PRO A 865 -9.65 -6.12 -4.72
C PRO A 865 -10.44 -4.92 -5.25
N PRO A 866 -10.85 -3.98 -4.38
CA PRO A 866 -11.63 -2.84 -4.83
C PRO A 866 -10.80 -2.04 -5.85
N PRO A 867 -11.37 -1.70 -7.01
CA PRO A 867 -10.63 -0.98 -8.04
C PRO A 867 -10.29 0.45 -7.55
N PRO A 868 -9.06 0.96 -7.78
CA PRO A 868 -8.65 2.31 -7.35
C PRO A 868 -9.52 3.44 -7.89
N GLU A 869 -10.24 3.20 -8.98
CA GLU A 869 -11.19 4.12 -9.61
C GLU A 869 -12.49 4.28 -8.80
N LEU A 870 -12.87 3.26 -8.02
CA LEU A 870 -14.05 3.30 -7.17
C LEU A 870 -13.70 3.50 -5.70
N VAL A 871 -12.58 2.95 -5.22
CA VAL A 871 -12.17 3.06 -3.81
C VAL A 871 -10.74 3.55 -3.72
N LYS A 872 -10.55 4.67 -3.00
CA LYS A 872 -9.23 5.23 -2.71
C LYS A 872 -8.91 5.08 -1.23
N LEU A 873 -7.79 4.44 -0.93
CA LEU A 873 -7.25 4.32 0.43
C LEU A 873 -6.40 5.55 0.78
N PRO A 874 -6.23 5.86 2.07
CA PRO A 874 -5.33 6.93 2.49
C PRO A 874 -3.90 6.70 1.98
N ILE A 875 -3.31 7.73 1.36
CA ILE A 875 -1.93 7.72 0.88
C ILE A 875 -0.92 8.15 1.95
N TYR A 876 -1.40 8.74 3.03
CA TYR A 876 -0.62 9.03 4.23
C TYR A 876 -1.53 9.32 5.43
N GLU A 877 -0.95 9.23 6.63
CA GLU A 877 -1.64 9.54 7.88
C GLU A 877 -0.79 10.43 8.81
N ALA A 878 -1.47 11.23 9.62
CA ALA A 878 -0.89 11.93 10.75
C ALA A 878 -1.85 11.94 11.94
N LYS A 879 -1.30 11.87 13.15
CA LYS A 879 -2.04 11.93 14.40
C LYS A 879 -1.57 13.15 15.20
N VAL A 880 -2.53 13.94 15.66
CA VAL A 880 -2.30 15.07 16.57
C VAL A 880 -3.03 14.75 17.88
N GLU A 881 -2.28 14.53 18.95
CA GLU A 881 -2.85 14.20 20.26
C GLU A 881 -3.71 15.37 20.80
N PRO A 882 -4.80 15.09 21.54
CA PRO A 882 -5.24 13.76 21.97
C PRO A 882 -6.19 13.03 20.98
N ASP A 883 -6.89 13.76 20.10
CA ASP A 883 -8.10 13.25 19.43
C ASP A 883 -8.24 13.64 17.95
N ILE A 884 -7.19 14.16 17.29
CA ILE A 884 -7.25 14.59 15.89
C ILE A 884 -6.45 13.64 14.99
N TYR A 885 -7.12 13.13 13.96
CA TYR A 885 -6.57 12.23 12.96
C TYR A 885 -6.68 12.87 11.58
N LEU A 886 -5.62 12.76 10.80
CA LEU A 886 -5.47 13.35 9.47
C LEU A 886 -5.15 12.24 8.48
N LEU A 887 -5.97 12.09 7.45
CA LEU A 887 -5.83 11.05 6.43
C LEU A 887 -5.83 11.69 5.04
N GLY A 888 -4.70 11.59 4.34
CA GLY A 888 -4.55 12.17 3.01
C GLY A 888 -5.03 11.22 1.91
N PHE A 889 -5.71 11.76 0.90
CA PHE A 889 -6.22 11.03 -0.25
C PHE A 889 -5.74 11.66 -1.55
N ASP A 890 -5.47 10.81 -2.54
CA ASP A 890 -5.19 11.23 -3.92
C ASP A 890 -6.49 11.71 -4.60
N LEU A 891 -7.06 12.80 -4.10
CA LEU A 891 -8.30 13.44 -4.54
C LEU A 891 -8.17 14.95 -4.33
N ASP A 892 -8.59 15.75 -5.30
CA ASP A 892 -8.77 17.19 -5.17
C ASP A 892 -10.21 17.55 -4.78
N ALA A 893 -10.42 18.81 -4.33
CA ALA A 893 -11.71 19.32 -3.88
C ALA A 893 -12.83 19.15 -4.92
N ASP A 894 -12.56 19.45 -6.18
CA ASP A 894 -13.54 19.33 -7.27
C ASP A 894 -13.92 17.89 -7.57
N SER A 895 -12.92 17.01 -7.70
CA SER A 895 -13.16 15.58 -7.92
C SER A 895 -13.95 14.96 -6.76
N ALA A 896 -13.64 15.33 -5.51
CA ALA A 896 -14.33 14.83 -4.33
C ALA A 896 -15.78 15.33 -4.23
N ARG A 897 -16.04 16.61 -4.50
CA ARG A 897 -17.38 17.21 -4.51
C ARG A 897 -18.26 16.64 -5.64
N GLY A 898 -17.65 16.37 -6.79
CA GLY A 898 -18.33 15.98 -8.03
C GLY A 898 -18.75 17.21 -8.86
N GLN A 899 -18.31 17.27 -10.13
CA GLN A 899 -18.73 18.29 -11.10
C GLN A 899 -19.06 17.65 -12.47
N HIS A 900 -19.90 18.32 -13.25
CA HIS A 900 -20.17 18.00 -14.67
C HIS A 900 -20.55 16.54 -14.99
N GLY A 901 -21.42 15.94 -14.17
CA GLY A 901 -21.91 14.57 -14.36
C GLY A 901 -21.14 13.52 -13.56
N ASP A 902 -20.04 13.91 -12.91
CA ASP A 902 -19.44 13.16 -11.80
C ASP A 902 -20.19 13.46 -10.50
N LEU A 903 -20.51 12.41 -9.73
CA LEU A 903 -21.27 12.49 -8.49
C LEU A 903 -20.38 12.61 -7.25
N GLY A 904 -19.07 12.64 -7.41
CA GLY A 904 -18.13 12.86 -6.33
C GLY A 904 -17.83 11.59 -5.53
N TRP A 905 -17.40 11.78 -4.27
CA TRP A 905 -16.90 10.73 -3.39
C TRP A 905 -17.46 10.87 -1.98
N PHE A 906 -17.76 9.73 -1.38
CA PHE A 906 -18.02 9.57 0.04
C PHE A 906 -16.74 9.26 0.80
N PHE A 907 -16.58 9.84 1.97
CA PHE A 907 -15.61 9.40 2.96
C PHE A 907 -16.29 8.41 3.90
N VAL A 908 -15.89 7.15 3.82
CA VAL A 908 -16.50 6.04 4.54
C VAL A 908 -15.69 5.74 5.78
N ILE A 909 -16.36 5.73 6.92
CA ILE A 909 -15.86 5.23 8.20
C ILE A 909 -16.61 3.94 8.49
N LYS A 910 -15.87 2.83 8.46
CA LYS A 910 -16.44 1.50 8.61
C LYS A 910 -15.84 0.81 9.82
N GLU A 911 -16.69 0.30 10.69
CA GLU A 911 -16.25 -0.65 11.71
C GLU A 911 -15.68 -1.85 10.98
N ARG A 912 -14.42 -2.23 11.29
CA ARG A 912 -13.88 -3.45 10.69
C ARG A 912 -14.83 -4.58 11.06
N PRO A 913 -15.38 -5.32 10.07
CA PRO A 913 -16.27 -6.43 10.35
C PRO A 913 -15.59 -7.35 11.34
N GLY A 914 -16.07 -7.26 12.58
CA GLY A 914 -15.61 -8.09 13.66
C GLY A 914 -16.41 -9.38 13.65
N ASP A 915 -16.21 -10.13 14.71
CA ASP A 915 -17.08 -11.25 14.99
C ASP A 915 -18.51 -10.78 15.34
N PRO A 916 -19.54 -11.62 15.11
CA PRO A 916 -20.93 -11.31 15.45
C PRO A 916 -21.10 -10.87 16.92
N ARG A 917 -21.72 -9.70 17.11
CA ARG A 917 -22.09 -9.12 18.41
C ARG A 917 -23.60 -9.20 18.62
N PHE A 918 -24.02 -9.29 19.87
CA PHE A 918 -25.44 -9.26 20.24
C PHE A 918 -25.69 -8.17 21.27
N GLY A 919 -26.77 -7.42 21.13
CA GLY A 919 -27.16 -6.37 22.06
C GLY A 919 -28.21 -5.44 21.48
N LEU A 920 -28.44 -4.35 22.21
CA LEU A 920 -29.41 -3.32 21.89
C LEU A 920 -28.79 -1.96 22.16
N ASP A 921 -29.32 -0.93 21.54
CA ASP A 921 -28.88 0.43 21.81
C ASP A 921 -29.39 0.94 23.17
N ASP A 922 -28.61 1.83 23.78
CA ASP A 922 -29.05 2.56 24.97
C ASP A 922 -30.05 3.67 24.58
N ASP A 923 -31.04 3.94 25.44
CA ASP A 923 -32.02 5.00 25.18
C ASP A 923 -31.34 6.38 25.15
N GLN A 924 -31.68 7.18 24.13
CA GLN A 924 -31.25 8.57 24.08
C GLN A 924 -32.11 9.44 25.03
N PRO A 925 -31.49 10.21 25.95
CA PRO A 925 -32.24 11.04 26.88
C PRO A 925 -33.14 12.06 26.17
N GLY A 926 -34.45 11.97 26.38
CA GLY A 926 -35.42 12.95 25.86
C GLY A 926 -35.90 12.72 24.43
N VAL A 927 -35.50 11.63 23.77
CA VAL A 927 -35.98 11.24 22.44
C VAL A 927 -36.81 9.96 22.59
N GLU A 928 -38.05 9.98 22.11
CA GLU A 928 -38.87 8.76 22.05
C GLU A 928 -38.50 7.98 20.79
N THR A 929 -37.77 6.88 20.94
CA THR A 929 -37.38 6.02 19.82
C THR A 929 -38.60 5.22 19.35
N ARG A 930 -38.97 5.41 18.07
CA ARG A 930 -39.93 4.57 17.35
C ARG A 930 -39.19 3.35 16.79
N VAL A 931 -39.81 2.18 16.83
CA VAL A 931 -39.20 0.94 16.37
C VAL A 931 -39.70 0.64 14.96
N GLU A 932 -39.08 1.24 13.95
CA GLU A 932 -39.46 1.03 12.54
C GLU A 932 -38.75 -0.20 11.97
N VAL A 933 -37.54 -0.50 12.41
CA VAL A 933 -36.86 -1.76 12.15
C VAL A 933 -36.43 -2.37 13.48
N TRP A 934 -36.15 -3.68 13.53
CA TRP A 934 -35.69 -4.33 14.75
C TRP A 934 -34.35 -3.77 15.24
N ASN A 935 -33.56 -3.17 14.35
CA ASN A 935 -32.33 -2.46 14.73
C ASN A 935 -32.59 -1.18 15.55
N ASP A 936 -33.79 -0.59 15.47
CA ASP A 936 -34.18 0.59 16.28
C ASP A 936 -34.56 0.20 17.73
N LEU A 937 -34.52 -1.10 18.08
CA LEU A 937 -34.92 -1.58 19.39
C LEU A 937 -33.87 -1.21 20.46
N THR A 938 -34.33 -0.53 21.52
CA THR A 938 -33.46 -0.08 22.62
C THR A 938 -33.68 -0.86 23.91
N TRP A 939 -32.71 -0.78 24.82
CA TRP A 939 -32.78 -1.39 26.15
C TRP A 939 -34.03 -0.98 26.95
N GLY A 940 -34.46 0.29 26.90
CA GLY A 940 -35.65 0.75 27.65
C GLY A 940 -36.97 0.19 27.14
N LYS A 941 -37.02 -0.33 25.91
CA LYS A 941 -38.22 -0.98 25.35
C LYS A 941 -38.35 -2.44 25.81
N VAL A 942 -37.23 -3.13 26.02
CA VAL A 942 -37.21 -4.54 26.44
C VAL A 942 -37.11 -4.72 27.96
N ASP A 943 -36.58 -3.73 28.68
CA ASP A 943 -36.48 -3.71 30.14
C ASP A 943 -36.94 -2.34 30.71
N PRO A 944 -38.22 -1.98 30.54
CA PRO A 944 -38.75 -0.67 30.94
C PRO A 944 -38.72 -0.44 32.47
N SER A 945 -38.66 -1.52 33.26
CA SER A 945 -38.55 -1.46 34.72
C SER A 945 -37.10 -1.40 35.21
N GLY A 946 -36.11 -1.51 34.32
CA GLY A 946 -34.69 -1.41 34.65
C GLY A 946 -34.17 -2.54 35.53
N HIS A 947 -34.69 -3.76 35.36
CA HIS A 947 -34.22 -4.97 36.05
C HIS A 947 -32.81 -5.41 35.62
N ARG A 948 -32.27 -4.82 34.55
CA ARG A 948 -30.97 -5.10 33.94
C ARG A 948 -30.88 -6.49 33.33
N PHE A 949 -32.03 -7.12 33.08
CA PHE A 949 -32.17 -8.41 32.42
C PHE A 949 -33.32 -8.34 31.43
N ILE A 950 -33.15 -9.00 30.29
CA ILE A 950 -34.23 -9.21 29.35
C ILE A 950 -35.07 -10.41 29.83
N GLU A 951 -36.32 -10.17 30.20
CA GLU A 951 -37.26 -11.18 30.68
C GLU A 951 -38.49 -11.23 29.76
N PHE A 952 -38.97 -12.43 29.46
CA PHE A 952 -40.12 -12.63 28.56
C PHE A 952 -41.46 -12.77 29.33
N ASP A 953 -41.61 -12.13 30.50
CA ASP A 953 -42.86 -12.18 31.26
C ASP A 953 -43.88 -11.09 30.86
N GLN A 954 -45.14 -11.53 30.82
CA GLN A 954 -46.46 -10.99 30.39
C GLN A 954 -46.74 -9.47 30.19
N GLY A 955 -45.82 -8.53 30.45
CA GLY A 955 -46.05 -7.09 30.31
C GLY A 955 -45.29 -6.37 29.19
N VAL A 956 -44.19 -6.94 28.68
CA VAL A 956 -43.32 -6.29 27.69
C VAL A 956 -43.59 -6.88 26.30
N ARG A 957 -44.31 -6.12 25.47
CA ARG A 957 -44.56 -6.44 24.07
C ARG A 957 -44.16 -5.26 23.21
N VAL A 958 -43.23 -5.47 22.28
CA VAL A 958 -42.82 -4.45 21.31
C VAL A 958 -43.22 -4.91 19.93
N GLY A 959 -43.96 -4.07 19.20
CA GLY A 959 -44.28 -4.28 17.79
C GLY A 959 -43.51 -3.28 16.94
N LEU A 960 -43.42 -3.56 15.65
CA LEU A 960 -42.90 -2.60 14.70
C LEU A 960 -43.92 -1.48 14.48
N ASP A 961 -43.48 -0.23 14.61
CA ASP A 961 -44.27 0.96 14.33
C ASP A 961 -44.57 1.09 12.82
N ASP A 962 -45.51 1.99 12.47
CA ASP A 962 -45.78 2.36 11.08
C ASP A 962 -44.50 2.89 10.44
N PHE A 963 -44.11 2.30 9.32
CA PHE A 963 -42.96 2.74 8.54
C PHE A 963 -43.27 4.12 7.95
N ASN A 964 -42.41 5.10 8.24
CA ASN A 964 -42.59 6.47 7.77
C ASN A 964 -42.51 6.61 6.23
N HIS A 965 -42.05 5.55 5.53
CA HIS A 965 -41.81 5.55 4.09
C HIS A 965 -40.90 6.71 3.65
N ASP A 966 -39.96 7.08 4.50
CA ASP A 966 -38.98 8.09 4.14
C ASP A 966 -38.18 7.58 2.94
N GLU A 967 -38.28 8.27 1.80
CA GLU A 967 -37.62 7.87 0.56
C GLU A 967 -36.09 7.92 0.71
N ASP A 968 -35.60 8.65 1.72
CA ASP A 968 -34.20 8.82 2.06
C ASP A 968 -33.61 7.61 2.86
N ASP A 969 -34.44 6.70 3.39
CA ASP A 969 -34.01 5.58 4.27
C ASP A 969 -34.10 4.20 3.58
N GLN A 970 -33.45 4.07 2.42
CA GLN A 970 -33.47 2.84 1.60
C GLN A 970 -32.96 1.59 2.36
N GLU A 971 -31.99 1.73 3.26
CA GLU A 971 -31.46 0.63 4.08
C GLU A 971 -32.54 0.07 5.02
N LYS A 972 -33.28 0.94 5.70
CA LYS A 972 -34.42 0.53 6.53
C LYS A 972 -35.51 -0.14 5.70
N THR A 973 -35.70 0.28 4.44
CA THR A 973 -36.68 -0.35 3.55
C THR A 973 -36.32 -1.80 3.23
N GLU A 974 -35.04 -2.09 2.95
CA GLU A 974 -34.56 -3.45 2.72
C GLU A 974 -34.67 -4.31 3.98
N GLN A 975 -34.21 -3.79 5.12
CA GLN A 975 -34.30 -4.48 6.40
C GLN A 975 -35.75 -4.74 6.82
N ARG A 976 -36.64 -3.75 6.63
CA ARG A 976 -38.06 -3.86 6.97
C ARG A 976 -38.73 -5.04 6.25
N ALA A 977 -38.30 -5.37 5.03
CA ALA A 977 -38.86 -6.50 4.27
C ALA A 977 -38.67 -7.85 5.00
N ASP A 978 -37.56 -8.01 5.71
CA ASP A 978 -37.30 -9.17 6.57
C ASP A 978 -37.94 -8.99 7.95
N ASP A 979 -37.86 -7.79 8.54
CA ASP A 979 -38.35 -7.53 9.90
C ASP A 979 -39.86 -7.72 10.06
N VAL A 980 -40.67 -7.36 9.06
CA VAL A 980 -42.14 -7.55 9.08
C VAL A 980 -42.56 -9.02 9.20
N GLN A 981 -41.63 -9.95 8.94
CA GLN A 981 -41.88 -11.38 9.12
C GLN A 981 -41.92 -11.78 10.60
N ILE A 982 -41.36 -10.97 11.49
CA ILE A 982 -41.42 -11.12 12.94
C ILE A 982 -42.48 -10.15 13.47
N THR A 983 -43.59 -10.68 13.97
CA THR A 983 -44.78 -9.87 14.28
C THR A 983 -44.63 -9.01 15.53
N ALA A 984 -43.92 -9.50 16.55
CA ALA A 984 -43.66 -8.78 17.79
C ALA A 984 -42.53 -9.43 18.58
N TRP A 985 -41.84 -8.61 19.39
CA TRP A 985 -41.09 -9.06 20.55
C TRP A 985 -42.09 -9.48 21.63
N GLU A 986 -42.25 -10.78 21.86
CA GLU A 986 -43.23 -11.34 22.79
C GLU A 986 -42.78 -12.69 23.36
N PRO A 987 -43.42 -13.26 24.40
CA PRO A 987 -42.94 -14.47 25.05
C PRO A 987 -42.86 -15.71 24.15
N THR A 988 -43.58 -15.72 23.02
CA THR A 988 -43.63 -16.84 22.08
C THR A 988 -42.58 -16.77 20.96
N VAL A 989 -41.75 -15.71 20.91
CA VAL A 989 -40.73 -15.50 19.86
C VAL A 989 -39.70 -16.63 19.87
N SER A 990 -39.25 -17.14 18.71
CA SER A 990 -38.28 -18.25 18.70
C SER A 990 -36.89 -17.76 19.09
N SER A 991 -36.02 -18.68 19.53
CA SER A 991 -34.62 -18.34 19.86
C SER A 991 -33.80 -17.87 18.65
N ALA A 992 -34.18 -18.28 17.42
CA ALA A 992 -33.56 -17.76 16.20
C ALA A 992 -33.94 -16.29 15.96
N ASP A 993 -35.21 -15.96 16.16
CA ASP A 993 -35.71 -14.59 16.00
C ASP A 993 -35.12 -13.68 17.08
N VAL A 994 -34.96 -14.16 18.33
CA VAL A 994 -34.24 -13.42 19.39
C VAL A 994 -32.79 -13.14 18.97
N ALA A 995 -32.10 -14.13 18.40
CA ALA A 995 -30.75 -13.94 17.91
C ALA A 995 -30.68 -12.92 16.76
N TYR A 996 -31.65 -12.97 15.83
CA TYR A 996 -31.75 -12.03 14.72
C TYR A 996 -31.99 -10.59 15.20
N ILE A 997 -32.97 -10.37 16.08
CA ILE A 997 -33.30 -9.03 16.60
C ILE A 997 -32.11 -8.43 17.38
N LEU A 998 -31.40 -9.26 18.14
CA LEU A 998 -30.26 -8.79 18.93
C LEU A 998 -28.96 -8.71 18.14
N PHE A 999 -28.91 -9.23 16.90
CA PHE A 999 -27.69 -9.27 16.12
C PHE A 999 -27.31 -7.86 15.66
N GLN A 1000 -26.10 -7.43 16.02
CA GLN A 1000 -25.58 -6.10 15.72
C GLN A 1000 -24.65 -6.19 14.51
N ALA A 1001 -25.08 -5.62 13.39
CA ALA A 1001 -24.31 -5.59 12.16
C ALA A 1001 -23.15 -4.57 12.24
N PRO A 1002 -22.01 -4.81 11.56
CA PRO A 1002 -20.92 -3.84 11.53
C PRO A 1002 -21.39 -2.52 10.92
N VAL A 1003 -21.18 -1.44 11.66
CA VAL A 1003 -21.65 -0.11 11.27
C VAL A 1003 -20.78 0.47 10.17
N LEU A 1004 -21.42 1.06 9.16
CA LEU A 1004 -20.78 1.81 8.10
C LEU A 1004 -21.46 3.16 8.01
N VAL A 1005 -20.68 4.24 8.09
CA VAL A 1005 -21.16 5.60 7.83
C VAL A 1005 -20.38 6.18 6.67
N ALA A 1006 -21.10 6.77 5.73
CA ALA A 1006 -20.54 7.43 4.56
C ALA A 1006 -20.96 8.91 4.61
N VAL A 1007 -19.99 9.82 4.61
CA VAL A 1007 -20.24 11.27 4.58
C VAL A 1007 -19.83 11.78 3.20
N HIS A 1008 -20.73 12.47 2.50
CA HIS A 1008 -20.41 12.97 1.18
C HIS A 1008 -19.45 14.17 1.28
N ALA A 1009 -18.45 14.27 0.39
CA ALA A 1009 -17.48 15.37 0.44
C ALA A 1009 -18.13 16.77 0.39
N GLN A 1010 -19.26 16.89 -0.31
CA GLN A 1010 -20.04 18.13 -0.41
C GLN A 1010 -20.49 18.68 0.95
N GLU A 1011 -20.75 17.84 1.95
CA GLU A 1011 -21.15 18.30 3.29
C GLU A 1011 -20.01 18.94 4.09
N MET A 1012 -18.76 18.70 3.67
CA MET A 1012 -17.55 19.19 4.33
C MET A 1012 -16.83 20.29 3.52
N LEU A 1013 -17.22 20.47 2.25
CA LEU A 1013 -16.66 21.48 1.35
C LEU A 1013 -17.65 22.64 1.17
N ARG A 1014 -17.13 23.81 0.81
CA ARG A 1014 -17.98 24.97 0.53
C ARG A 1014 -18.89 24.68 -0.67
N ASP A 1015 -20.18 24.90 -0.49
CA ASP A 1015 -21.19 24.72 -1.54
C ASP A 1015 -21.00 25.76 -2.65
N VAL A 1016 -20.82 25.29 -3.88
CA VAL A 1016 -20.92 26.15 -5.08
C VAL A 1016 -22.41 26.34 -5.46
N ARG A 1017 -23.31 25.45 -5.01
CA ARG A 1017 -24.79 25.60 -5.01
C ARG A 1017 -25.43 24.70 -3.95
N PRO A 1018 -26.51 25.13 -3.27
CA PRO A 1018 -27.39 24.20 -2.56
C PRO A 1018 -28.04 23.26 -3.59
N GLN A 1019 -28.10 21.96 -3.29
CA GLN A 1019 -28.99 21.06 -4.04
C GLN A 1019 -30.45 21.53 -3.83
N PRO A 1020 -31.29 21.48 -4.88
CA PRO A 1020 -32.69 21.91 -4.80
C PRO A 1020 -33.52 21.09 -3.82
#